data_AF-A0A1I4USK1-F1
#
_entry.id   AF-A0A1I4USK1-F1
#
_cell.length_a   1.000
_cell.length_b   1.000
_cell.length_c   1.000
_cell.angle_alpha   90.00
_cell.angle_beta   90.00
_cell.angle_gamma   90.00
#
_symmetry.space_group_name_H-M   'P 1'
#
loop_
_entity.id
_entity.type
_entity.pdbx_description
1 polymer ?
#
loop_
_entity_poly.entity_id
_entity_poly.type
_entity_poly.pdbx_seq_one_letter_code
_entity_poly.pdbx_strand_id
1 'polypeptide(L)'
;MSRAKTPPRKLHRGHFAFMRALAQGLDERASWDRYLRMEGEGADLRTIRRTIAWIRDEFAAAARRENRPGTAKLILMDPQRFSAVPAAKAPPSLAEFAAAHGMEDFSEAEQIQAYDAAYPGAGQAPTRGASGRGQGGRAQLSRRARLIDHQLEALRWLQDLVVRDPRPGDGVSAWIHPTLARRLERAGLPTLDGLVRHINGIGARWWVQVPGVGALKAARIVDWLRANEDVLGLRLGAHVARPRTLLAPATLAAVVPAATALVPYEKFILPAELDGRAGRFRGPPERCLLIAGNDHEAIGAWLASKRPAPDGKDLSATQRSYRKEAERLLLWSVLERKKALSSLTVEDALAFRHFLADPPASWCGPRHTQRWSPLWRPLEGPLSPAALRQSMGILRGLFGFLVSQGYLVGNPLAAVAPAPLPQRPLGSARTLSFAQWDHIESLLKAHGDTEHRRRLRRGMRWLYATGLRLAEITQAKCEDLEQTEVRGDRRSAEAGWLLHVVGKSGRTRQVPVPTELVDEFGDELARHGFARHVQAESNREIEILARFTPPRPVAWSASGLYQAMKTFLAKAAEGLEGRDADRFRKASVHWIRHTHGSHALQGREGHSPVPLQVMQNNLGHVSIGTTSQYFITECDERIQAGGSFWGNE
;
A
#
# COMPACT_ATOMS: atom_id res chain seq x y z
N MET A 1 -4.35 3.58 -36.22
CA MET A 1 -4.30 4.48 -35.04
C MET A 1 -3.02 5.29 -35.09
N SER A 2 -3.14 6.60 -35.36
CA SER A 2 -2.00 7.53 -35.41
C SER A 2 -1.29 7.54 -34.06
N ARG A 3 0.01 7.25 -34.05
CA ARG A 3 0.86 7.27 -32.86
C ARG A 3 0.97 8.73 -32.40
N ALA A 4 0.15 9.13 -31.43
CA ALA A 4 0.19 10.48 -30.87
C ALA A 4 1.64 10.83 -30.49
N LYS A 5 2.21 11.85 -31.13
CA LYS A 5 3.56 12.34 -30.84
C LYS A 5 3.62 12.73 -29.37
N THR A 6 4.46 12.05 -28.59
CA THR A 6 4.77 12.45 -27.20
C THR A 6 5.22 13.91 -27.22
N PRO A 7 4.64 14.80 -26.39
CA PRO A 7 5.01 16.20 -26.39
C PRO A 7 6.51 16.35 -26.08
N PRO A 8 7.24 17.23 -26.79
CA PRO A 8 8.65 17.43 -26.57
C PRO A 8 8.89 17.93 -25.13
N ARG A 9 9.97 17.45 -24.53
CA ARG A 9 10.38 17.82 -23.18
C ARG A 9 10.63 19.33 -23.10
N LYS A 10 10.16 19.97 -22.03
CA LYS A 10 10.22 21.43 -21.88
C LYS A 10 11.45 21.86 -21.07
N LEU A 11 12.00 23.03 -21.41
CA LEU A 11 13.05 23.68 -20.63
C LEU A 11 12.43 24.48 -19.48
N HIS A 12 12.97 24.32 -18.26
CA HIS A 12 12.58 25.08 -17.08
C HIS A 12 13.75 25.91 -16.54
N ARG A 13 13.47 26.84 -15.62
CA ARG A 13 14.46 27.77 -15.04
C ARG A 13 15.71 27.09 -14.44
N GLY A 14 15.57 25.86 -13.97
CA GLY A 14 16.68 25.06 -13.42
C GLY A 14 17.74 24.70 -14.46
N HIS A 15 17.33 24.39 -15.70
CA HIS A 15 18.29 24.16 -16.80
C HIS A 15 19.12 25.41 -17.09
N PHE A 16 18.51 26.59 -17.08
CA PHE A 16 19.22 27.86 -17.27
C PHE A 16 20.14 28.20 -16.08
N ALA A 17 19.69 27.99 -14.85
CA ALA A 17 20.52 28.18 -13.66
C ALA A 17 21.75 27.25 -13.66
N PHE A 18 21.58 25.99 -14.04
CA PHE A 18 22.66 25.03 -14.18
C PHE A 18 23.66 25.43 -15.26
N MET A 19 23.19 25.79 -16.47
CA MET A 19 24.08 26.21 -17.56
C MET A 19 24.83 27.51 -17.25
N ARG A 20 24.23 28.45 -16.50
CA ARG A 20 24.93 29.63 -15.99
C ARG A 20 26.03 29.26 -15.00
N ALA A 21 25.75 28.35 -14.06
CA ALA A 21 26.73 27.87 -13.10
C ALA A 21 27.94 27.21 -13.80
N LEU A 22 27.68 26.39 -14.83
CA LEU A 22 28.75 25.79 -15.64
C LEU A 22 29.55 26.85 -16.41
N ALA A 23 28.90 27.85 -17.02
CA ALA A 23 29.59 28.93 -17.72
C ALA A 23 30.50 29.75 -16.79
N GLN A 24 30.08 29.92 -15.53
CA GLN A 24 30.85 30.61 -14.49
C GLN A 24 31.97 29.75 -13.87
N GLY A 25 32.09 28.48 -14.25
CA GLY A 25 33.13 27.58 -13.75
C GLY A 25 32.88 27.03 -12.34
N LEU A 26 31.62 27.01 -11.88
CA LEU A 26 31.25 26.35 -10.63
C LEU A 26 31.33 24.83 -10.78
N ASP A 27 31.52 24.12 -9.65
CA ASP A 27 31.60 22.66 -9.63
C ASP A 27 30.35 22.02 -10.26
N GLU A 28 30.57 21.12 -11.22
CA GLU A 28 29.52 20.50 -12.04
C GLU A 28 28.59 19.64 -11.19
N ARG A 29 29.14 18.89 -10.24
CA ARG A 29 28.37 17.99 -9.37
C ARG A 29 27.54 18.77 -8.36
N ALA A 30 28.13 19.75 -7.69
CA ALA A 30 27.42 20.62 -6.75
C ALA A 30 26.30 21.41 -7.45
N SER A 31 26.57 21.89 -8.67
CA SER A 31 25.58 22.60 -9.48
C SER A 31 24.44 21.67 -9.94
N TRP A 32 24.75 20.42 -10.28
CA TRP A 32 23.75 19.40 -10.63
C TRP A 32 22.82 19.10 -9.46
N ASP A 33 23.37 18.83 -8.28
CA ASP A 33 22.58 18.50 -7.09
C ASP A 33 21.72 19.69 -6.63
N ARG A 34 22.13 20.92 -6.92
CA ARG A 34 21.37 22.13 -6.62
C ARG A 34 20.25 22.43 -7.60
N TYR A 35 20.48 22.30 -8.91
CA TYR A 35 19.54 22.78 -9.93
C TYR A 35 18.85 21.68 -10.74
N LEU A 36 19.45 20.50 -10.86
CA LEU A 36 18.99 19.39 -11.71
C LEU A 36 18.85 18.06 -10.96
N ARG A 37 18.65 18.10 -9.64
CA ARG A 37 18.48 16.89 -8.81
C ARG A 37 17.40 15.92 -9.32
N MET A 38 16.39 16.42 -10.03
CA MET A 38 15.33 15.63 -10.68
C MET A 38 15.80 14.78 -11.87
N GLU A 39 16.91 15.16 -12.50
CA GLU A 39 17.41 14.54 -13.73
C GLU A 39 18.21 13.27 -13.50
N GLY A 40 18.71 13.06 -12.30
CA GLY A 40 19.59 11.96 -11.97
C GLY A 40 20.43 12.24 -10.74
N GLU A 41 21.28 11.30 -10.36
CA GLU A 41 22.26 11.53 -9.28
C GLU A 41 23.46 12.28 -9.85
N GLY A 42 23.99 13.27 -9.13
CA GLY A 42 25.21 13.99 -9.53
C GLY A 42 26.48 13.12 -9.60
N ALA A 43 26.40 11.84 -9.21
CA ALA A 43 27.48 10.87 -9.33
C ALA A 43 27.52 10.16 -10.71
N ASP A 44 26.43 10.20 -11.49
CA ASP A 44 26.38 9.56 -12.81
C ASP A 44 26.80 10.54 -13.91
N LEU A 45 28.12 10.65 -14.12
CA LEU A 45 28.74 11.53 -15.13
C LEU A 45 28.21 11.30 -16.56
N ARG A 46 27.75 10.08 -16.89
CA ARG A 46 27.18 9.77 -18.21
C ARG A 46 25.83 10.43 -18.39
N THR A 47 24.98 10.38 -17.36
CA THR A 47 23.68 11.07 -17.36
C THR A 47 23.86 12.59 -17.40
N ILE A 48 24.82 13.13 -16.65
CA ILE A 48 25.12 14.57 -16.65
C ILE A 48 25.53 15.05 -18.05
N ARG A 49 26.52 14.40 -18.67
CA ARG A 49 26.99 14.77 -20.02
C ARG A 49 25.90 14.69 -21.07
N ARG A 50 25.06 13.63 -21.02
CA ARG A 50 23.92 13.49 -21.95
C ARG A 50 22.89 14.59 -21.76
N THR A 51 22.59 14.95 -20.52
CA THR A 51 21.64 16.02 -20.22
C THR A 51 22.19 17.39 -20.61
N ILE A 52 23.49 17.66 -20.39
CA ILE A 52 24.16 18.88 -20.89
C ILE A 52 24.06 18.98 -22.41
N ALA A 53 24.36 17.89 -23.12
CA ALA A 53 24.27 17.85 -24.58
C ALA A 53 22.85 18.17 -25.05
N TRP A 54 21.84 17.52 -24.46
CA TRP A 54 20.44 17.81 -24.76
C TRP A 54 20.04 19.27 -24.48
N ILE A 55 20.42 19.84 -23.33
CA ILE A 55 20.12 21.25 -23.01
C ILE A 55 20.75 22.19 -24.05
N ARG A 56 22.01 21.94 -24.41
CA ARG A 56 22.73 22.73 -25.43
C ARG A 56 22.08 22.64 -26.80
N ASP A 57 21.65 21.44 -27.22
CA ASP A 57 20.96 21.22 -28.48
C ASP A 57 19.61 21.94 -28.53
N GLU A 58 18.83 21.89 -27.44
CA GLU A 58 17.55 22.61 -27.34
C GLU A 58 17.74 24.14 -27.34
N PHE A 59 18.75 24.65 -26.63
CA PHE A 59 19.09 26.08 -26.67
C PHE A 59 19.52 26.53 -28.06
N ALA A 60 20.35 25.73 -28.75
CA ALA A 60 20.75 26.01 -30.12
C ALA A 60 19.55 25.97 -31.07
N ALA A 61 18.64 25.01 -30.91
CA ALA A 61 17.41 24.91 -31.70
C ALA A 61 16.45 26.08 -31.43
N ALA A 62 16.34 26.55 -30.19
CA ALA A 62 15.58 27.75 -29.85
C ALA A 62 16.19 29.01 -30.49
N ALA A 63 17.50 29.21 -30.37
CA ALA A 63 18.20 30.36 -30.97
C ALA A 63 18.12 30.38 -32.51
N ARG A 64 18.14 29.21 -33.17
CA ARG A 64 17.93 29.11 -34.63
C ARG A 64 16.50 29.46 -35.05
N ARG A 65 15.49 29.10 -34.25
CA ARG A 65 14.08 29.45 -34.52
C ARG A 65 13.83 30.96 -34.53
N GLU A 66 14.61 31.71 -33.75
CA GLU A 66 14.59 33.17 -33.69
C GLU A 66 15.59 33.86 -34.63
N ASN A 67 16.11 33.16 -35.65
CA ASN A 67 17.08 33.67 -36.62
C ASN A 67 18.38 34.27 -36.02
N ARG A 68 18.85 33.76 -34.87
CA ARG A 68 20.12 34.16 -34.24
C ARG A 68 21.17 33.03 -34.21
N PRO A 69 21.79 32.68 -35.34
CA PRO A 69 22.75 31.58 -35.43
C PRO A 69 24.05 31.84 -34.63
N GLY A 70 24.45 33.11 -34.47
CA GLY A 70 25.61 33.51 -33.66
C GLY A 70 25.45 33.16 -32.17
N THR A 71 24.25 33.37 -31.62
CA THR A 71 23.90 33.01 -30.23
C THR A 71 23.87 31.49 -30.05
N ALA A 72 23.39 30.73 -31.04
CA ALA A 72 23.43 29.26 -31.03
C ALA A 72 24.89 28.74 -30.99
N LYS A 73 25.78 29.34 -31.77
CA LYS A 73 27.21 29.01 -31.78
C LYS A 73 27.88 29.33 -30.44
N LEU A 74 27.54 30.47 -29.84
CA LEU A 74 28.08 30.91 -28.55
C LEU A 74 27.74 29.95 -27.40
N ILE A 75 26.52 29.40 -27.36
CA ILE A 75 26.06 28.48 -26.32
C ILE A 75 26.70 27.09 -26.42
N LEU A 76 27.07 26.67 -27.64
CA LEU A 76 27.76 25.41 -27.91
C LEU A 76 29.27 25.47 -27.61
N MET A 77 29.85 26.66 -27.39
CA MET A 77 31.28 26.82 -27.11
C MET A 77 31.63 26.47 -25.66
N ASP A 78 32.68 25.67 -25.48
CA ASP A 78 33.21 25.32 -24.17
C ASP A 78 34.25 26.37 -23.70
N PRO A 79 33.99 27.09 -22.58
CA PRO A 79 34.92 28.09 -22.05
C PRO A 79 36.27 27.50 -21.60
N GLN A 80 36.32 26.21 -21.25
CA GLN A 80 37.54 25.55 -20.77
C GLN A 80 38.60 25.41 -21.87
N ARG A 81 38.20 25.43 -23.15
CA ARG A 81 39.13 25.39 -24.29
C ARG A 81 40.08 26.59 -24.37
N PHE A 82 39.75 27.71 -23.72
CA PHE A 82 40.61 28.90 -23.69
C PHE A 82 41.64 28.90 -22.53
N SER A 83 41.58 27.90 -21.64
CA SER A 83 42.52 27.73 -20.51
C SER A 83 43.64 26.72 -20.80
N ALA A 84 43.54 25.92 -21.86
CA ALA A 84 44.56 24.93 -22.19
C ALA A 84 45.73 25.59 -22.93
N VAL A 85 46.88 25.70 -22.27
CA VAL A 85 48.16 26.00 -22.93
C VAL A 85 48.60 24.73 -23.68
N PRO A 86 48.98 24.77 -24.98
CA PRO A 86 49.66 23.65 -25.62
C PRO A 86 51.07 23.56 -25.04
N ALA A 87 51.45 22.40 -24.49
CA ALA A 87 52.80 22.16 -23.99
C ALA A 87 53.80 22.14 -25.17
N ALA A 88 54.55 23.23 -25.37
CA ALA A 88 55.78 23.20 -26.14
C ALA A 88 56.91 22.71 -25.21
N LYS A 89 57.62 21.65 -25.60
CA LYS A 89 58.79 21.12 -24.86
C LYS A 89 59.85 22.23 -24.71
N ALA A 90 60.27 22.49 -23.47
CA ALA A 90 61.49 23.26 -23.22
C ALA A 90 62.73 22.41 -23.59
N PRO A 91 63.82 23.02 -24.08
CA PRO A 91 65.06 22.29 -24.34
C PRO A 91 65.65 21.71 -23.04
N PRO A 92 66.36 20.56 -23.12
CA PRO A 92 66.97 19.88 -21.96
C PRO A 92 68.07 20.74 -21.33
N SER A 93 68.36 20.57 -20.04
CA SER A 93 69.44 21.34 -19.41
C SER A 93 70.82 20.97 -19.96
N LEU A 94 71.82 21.85 -19.79
CA LEU A 94 73.19 21.64 -20.27
C LEU A 94 73.79 20.31 -19.75
N ALA A 95 73.57 19.99 -18.47
CA ALA A 95 74.05 18.76 -17.84
C ALA A 95 73.37 17.50 -18.41
N GLU A 96 72.07 17.57 -18.70
CA GLU A 96 71.34 16.46 -19.35
C GLU A 96 71.76 16.27 -20.81
N PHE A 97 72.12 17.35 -21.51
CA PHE A 97 72.68 17.29 -22.86
C PHE A 97 74.08 16.68 -22.87
N ALA A 98 74.96 17.09 -21.95
CA ALA A 98 76.31 16.55 -21.82
C ALA A 98 76.31 15.05 -21.49
N ALA A 99 75.45 14.61 -20.59
CA ALA A 99 75.26 13.20 -20.26
C ALA A 99 74.74 12.37 -21.45
N ALA A 100 73.76 12.91 -22.20
CA ALA A 100 73.18 12.21 -23.34
C ALA A 100 74.10 12.09 -24.56
N HIS A 101 75.07 13.01 -24.70
CA HIS A 101 76.02 13.04 -25.83
C HIS A 101 77.43 12.56 -25.43
N GLY A 102 77.60 12.03 -24.21
CA GLY A 102 78.88 11.47 -23.74
C GLY A 102 79.98 12.51 -23.58
N MET A 103 79.61 13.75 -23.23
CA MET A 103 80.52 14.90 -23.11
C MET A 103 80.85 15.27 -21.66
N GLU A 104 80.61 14.36 -20.70
CA GLU A 104 80.76 14.61 -19.27
C GLU A 104 82.21 14.93 -18.83
N ASP A 105 83.20 14.38 -19.55
CA ASP A 105 84.64 14.58 -19.28
C ASP A 105 85.26 15.80 -20.00
N PHE A 106 84.46 16.57 -20.75
CA PHE A 106 84.91 17.76 -21.49
C PHE A 106 84.75 19.03 -20.65
N SER A 107 85.48 20.10 -21.00
CA SER A 107 85.37 21.36 -20.26
C SER A 107 83.99 22.01 -20.46
N GLU A 108 83.49 22.71 -19.43
CA GLU A 108 82.16 23.33 -19.45
C GLU A 108 81.98 24.31 -20.62
N ALA A 109 83.07 24.97 -21.06
CA ALA A 109 83.06 25.86 -22.22
C ALA A 109 82.81 25.12 -23.55
N GLU A 110 83.35 23.90 -23.72
CA GLU A 110 83.11 23.06 -24.90
C GLU A 110 81.71 22.45 -24.87
N GLN A 111 81.21 22.08 -23.69
CA GLN A 111 79.83 21.62 -23.51
C GLN A 111 78.81 22.71 -23.89
N ILE A 112 79.04 23.96 -23.46
CA ILE A 112 78.18 25.11 -23.79
C ILE A 112 78.22 25.39 -25.30
N GLN A 113 79.40 25.33 -25.94
CA GLN A 113 79.52 25.56 -27.38
C GLN A 113 78.77 24.50 -28.20
N ALA A 114 78.85 23.22 -27.82
CA ALA A 114 78.12 22.13 -28.47
C ALA A 114 76.60 22.24 -28.21
N TYR A 115 76.19 22.65 -27.01
CA TYR A 115 74.79 22.88 -26.66
C TYR A 115 74.18 24.06 -27.42
N ASP A 116 74.90 25.18 -27.55
CA ASP A 116 74.44 26.35 -28.32
C ASP A 116 74.43 26.08 -29.84
N ALA A 117 75.30 25.19 -30.34
CA ALA A 117 75.24 24.72 -31.73
C ALA A 117 74.00 23.83 -32.00
N ALA A 118 73.62 22.98 -31.04
CA ALA A 118 72.44 22.12 -31.13
C ALA A 118 71.13 22.85 -30.84
N TYR A 119 71.16 23.88 -29.98
CA TYR A 119 70.03 24.71 -29.58
C TYR A 119 70.38 26.22 -29.69
N PRO A 120 70.37 26.80 -30.90
CA PRO A 120 70.80 28.19 -31.10
C PRO A 120 69.90 29.17 -30.34
N GLY A 121 70.47 29.90 -29.36
CA GLY A 121 69.82 31.01 -28.66
C GLY A 121 69.33 30.72 -27.23
N ALA A 122 69.77 29.64 -26.59
CA ALA A 122 69.41 29.32 -25.20
C ALA A 122 70.37 29.92 -24.13
N GLY A 123 71.58 30.37 -24.51
CA GLY A 123 72.66 30.77 -23.60
C GLY A 123 72.84 32.26 -23.24
N GLN A 124 71.80 33.11 -23.19
CA GLN A 124 71.94 34.47 -22.65
C GLN A 124 71.28 34.62 -21.27
N ALA A 125 72.10 34.58 -20.22
CA ALA A 125 71.66 34.85 -18.85
C ALA A 125 71.31 36.35 -18.67
N PRO A 126 70.31 36.70 -17.83
CA PRO A 126 69.60 37.97 -17.95
C PRO A 126 70.18 39.07 -17.07
N THR A 127 70.65 40.17 -17.67
CA THR A 127 70.76 41.46 -17.01
C THR A 127 69.43 42.22 -17.06
N ARG A 128 69.13 42.87 -15.95
CA ARG A 128 67.88 43.54 -15.59
C ARG A 128 67.22 44.36 -16.72
N GLY A 129 65.92 44.13 -16.89
CA GLY A 129 65.00 45.08 -17.51
C GLY A 129 64.20 44.51 -18.68
N ALA A 130 63.01 43.97 -18.42
CA ALA A 130 61.86 44.06 -19.32
C ALA A 130 60.65 43.31 -18.75
N SER A 131 59.66 44.12 -18.38
CA SER A 131 58.24 43.79 -18.39
C SER A 131 57.83 43.04 -19.67
N GLY A 132 57.47 41.75 -19.56
CA GLY A 132 56.98 40.99 -20.72
C GLY A 132 56.14 39.74 -20.45
N ARG A 133 55.93 39.33 -19.19
CA ARG A 133 55.18 38.10 -18.86
C ARG A 133 53.81 38.31 -18.18
N GLY A 134 53.29 39.55 -18.16
CA GLY A 134 52.00 39.87 -17.55
C GLY A 134 50.82 40.10 -18.52
N GLN A 135 51.07 40.30 -19.82
CA GLN A 135 50.02 40.70 -20.77
C GLN A 135 49.23 39.52 -21.36
N GLY A 136 49.89 38.38 -21.65
CA GLY A 136 49.23 37.19 -22.20
C GLY A 136 48.18 36.59 -21.26
N GLY A 137 48.53 36.40 -19.99
CA GLY A 137 47.62 35.89 -18.97
C GLY A 137 46.44 36.83 -18.69
N ARG A 138 46.67 38.14 -18.56
CA ARG A 138 45.59 39.13 -18.36
C ARG A 138 44.69 39.30 -19.58
N ALA A 139 45.23 39.26 -20.80
CA ALA A 139 44.44 39.32 -22.03
C ALA A 139 43.61 38.05 -22.26
N GLN A 140 44.14 36.88 -21.89
CA GLN A 140 43.44 35.60 -22.00
C GLN A 140 42.35 35.45 -20.92
N LEU A 141 42.60 35.93 -19.70
CA LEU A 141 41.60 36.07 -18.64
C LEU A 141 40.49 37.08 -19.01
N SER A 142 40.84 38.21 -19.64
CA SER A 142 39.84 39.22 -20.07
C SER A 142 39.03 38.78 -21.30
N ARG A 143 39.59 37.95 -22.18
CA ARG A 143 38.87 37.33 -23.30
C ARG A 143 37.90 36.25 -22.80
N ARG A 144 38.32 35.44 -21.81
CA ARG A 144 37.47 34.48 -21.13
C ARG A 144 36.32 35.16 -20.39
N ALA A 145 36.59 36.24 -19.64
CA ALA A 145 35.55 36.99 -18.92
C ALA A 145 34.49 37.55 -19.88
N ARG A 146 34.91 38.22 -20.97
CA ARG A 146 33.98 38.73 -21.99
C ARG A 146 33.14 37.64 -22.64
N LEU A 147 33.73 36.47 -22.91
CA LEU A 147 33.02 35.32 -23.47
C LEU A 147 31.95 34.80 -22.49
N ILE A 148 32.28 34.69 -21.21
CA ILE A 148 31.35 34.27 -20.16
C ILE A 148 30.20 35.27 -20.03
N ASP A 149 30.48 36.58 -20.05
CA ASP A 149 29.45 37.62 -19.98
C ASP A 149 28.48 37.54 -21.16
N HIS A 150 28.99 37.38 -22.38
CA HIS A 150 28.16 37.20 -23.57
C HIS A 150 27.34 35.90 -23.50
N GLN A 151 27.90 34.81 -22.94
CA GLN A 151 27.14 33.56 -22.72
C GLN A 151 26.03 33.74 -21.67
N LEU A 152 26.28 34.49 -20.60
CA LEU A 152 25.29 34.78 -19.58
C LEU A 152 24.16 35.67 -20.12
N GLU A 153 24.46 36.66 -20.96
CA GLU A 153 23.47 37.48 -21.66
C GLU A 153 22.63 36.64 -22.63
N ALA A 154 23.27 35.78 -23.43
CA ALA A 154 22.58 34.85 -24.32
C ALA A 154 21.64 33.90 -23.56
N LEU A 155 22.08 33.37 -22.41
CA LEU A 155 21.27 32.51 -21.55
C LEU A 155 20.11 33.28 -20.91
N ARG A 156 20.29 34.55 -20.50
CA ARG A 156 19.21 35.40 -19.96
C ARG A 156 18.16 35.67 -21.04
N TRP A 157 18.58 36.09 -22.22
CA TRP A 157 17.67 36.33 -23.34
C TRP A 157 16.87 35.08 -23.73
N LEU A 158 17.51 33.91 -23.83
CA LEU A 158 16.81 32.65 -24.08
C LEU A 158 15.89 32.24 -22.93
N GLN A 159 16.25 32.57 -21.69
CA GLN A 159 15.42 32.27 -20.53
C GLN A 159 14.07 32.99 -20.64
N ASP A 160 14.07 34.27 -21.00
CA ASP A 160 12.85 35.07 -21.13
C ASP A 160 11.96 34.61 -22.29
N LEU A 161 12.56 34.03 -23.33
CA LEU A 161 11.85 33.56 -24.51
C LEU A 161 11.29 32.12 -24.37
N VAL A 162 12.04 31.21 -23.73
CA VAL A 162 11.78 29.76 -23.82
C VAL A 162 11.24 29.17 -22.52
N VAL A 163 11.48 29.79 -21.36
CA VAL A 163 11.02 29.26 -20.08
C VAL A 163 9.50 29.22 -20.08
N ARG A 164 8.97 28.03 -19.80
CA ARG A 164 7.57 27.84 -19.46
C ARG A 164 7.48 27.44 -18.00
N ASP A 165 6.37 27.81 -17.39
CA ASP A 165 6.02 27.40 -16.05
C ASP A 165 5.12 26.14 -16.11
N PRO A 166 5.29 25.19 -15.17
CA PRO A 166 4.53 23.94 -15.17
C PRO A 166 3.07 24.19 -14.85
N ARG A 167 2.18 23.55 -15.63
CA ARG A 167 0.72 23.61 -15.43
C ARG A 167 0.18 22.27 -14.91
N PRO A 168 -0.91 22.26 -14.11
CA PRO A 168 -1.51 21.01 -13.60
C PRO A 168 -1.77 19.93 -14.66
N GLY A 169 -2.33 20.33 -15.81
CA GLY A 169 -2.66 19.41 -16.91
C GLY A 169 -1.47 19.02 -17.80
N ASP A 170 -0.27 19.52 -17.53
CA ASP A 170 0.91 19.11 -18.31
C ASP A 170 1.24 17.64 -18.08
N GLY A 171 1.71 16.98 -19.15
CA GLY A 171 2.21 15.62 -19.07
C GLY A 171 3.48 15.52 -18.22
N VAL A 172 3.62 14.44 -17.46
CA VAL A 172 4.82 14.18 -16.65
C VAL A 172 6.09 14.11 -17.51
N SER A 173 5.98 13.64 -18.77
CA SER A 173 7.07 13.59 -19.74
C SER A 173 7.58 14.94 -20.20
N ALA A 174 6.81 16.02 -20.01
CA ALA A 174 7.27 17.37 -20.32
C ALA A 174 8.28 17.90 -19.28
N TRP A 175 8.22 17.43 -18.04
CA TRP A 175 8.94 18.02 -16.90
C TRP A 175 9.87 17.06 -16.15
N ILE A 176 9.61 15.75 -16.24
CA ILE A 176 10.35 14.71 -15.54
C ILE A 176 11.22 13.95 -16.54
N HIS A 177 12.42 13.54 -16.11
CA HIS A 177 13.37 12.78 -16.93
C HIS A 177 12.68 11.58 -17.65
N PRO A 178 12.92 11.35 -18.96
CA PRO A 178 12.13 10.42 -19.79
C PRO A 178 12.01 8.98 -19.27
N THR A 179 13.02 8.47 -18.58
CA THR A 179 12.97 7.12 -17.97
C THR A 179 12.01 7.07 -16.78
N LEU A 180 11.92 8.14 -15.99
CA LEU A 180 10.99 8.24 -14.87
C LEU A 180 9.58 8.55 -15.36
N ALA A 181 9.43 9.48 -16.30
CA ALA A 181 8.15 9.81 -16.92
C ALA A 181 7.47 8.57 -17.51
N ARG A 182 8.18 7.75 -18.30
CA ARG A 182 7.64 6.49 -18.84
C ARG A 182 7.17 5.51 -17.76
N ARG A 183 7.82 5.49 -16.58
CA ARG A 183 7.41 4.63 -15.46
C ARG A 183 6.13 5.15 -14.81
N LEU A 184 6.00 6.46 -14.66
CA LEU A 184 4.80 7.12 -14.15
C LEU A 184 3.62 6.96 -15.10
N GLU A 185 3.83 7.17 -16.41
CA GLU A 185 2.80 6.98 -17.44
C GLU A 185 2.30 5.53 -17.48
N ARG A 186 3.21 4.54 -17.43
CA ARG A 186 2.84 3.12 -17.34
C ARG A 186 2.09 2.76 -16.05
N ALA A 187 2.30 3.51 -14.98
CA ALA A 187 1.57 3.36 -13.72
C ALA A 187 0.23 4.14 -13.72
N GLY A 188 -0.19 4.72 -14.86
CA GLY A 188 -1.44 5.46 -14.97
C GLY A 188 -1.38 6.90 -14.43
N LEU A 189 -0.17 7.47 -14.30
CA LEU A 189 0.05 8.84 -13.83
C LEU A 189 0.64 9.73 -14.95
N PRO A 190 -0.13 10.03 -16.02
CA PRO A 190 0.40 10.76 -17.18
C PRO A 190 0.53 12.26 -16.95
N THR A 191 -0.16 12.85 -15.96
CA THR A 191 -0.23 14.31 -15.74
C THR A 191 0.29 14.71 -14.36
N LEU A 192 0.71 15.98 -14.21
CA LEU A 192 1.16 16.53 -12.92
C LEU A 192 0.03 16.57 -11.88
N ASP A 193 -1.20 16.92 -12.26
CA ASP A 193 -2.36 16.88 -11.36
C ASP A 193 -2.66 15.46 -10.88
N GLY A 194 -2.59 14.47 -11.78
CA GLY A 194 -2.79 13.06 -11.48
C GLY A 194 -1.74 12.55 -10.49
N LEU A 195 -0.49 12.93 -10.72
CA LEU A 195 0.63 12.60 -9.83
C LEU A 195 0.45 13.21 -8.43
N VAL A 196 0.13 14.51 -8.33
CA VAL A 196 -0.11 15.16 -7.02
C VAL A 196 -1.30 14.52 -6.29
N ARG A 197 -2.40 14.25 -6.99
CA ARG A 197 -3.59 13.59 -6.42
C ARG A 197 -3.26 12.20 -5.89
N HIS A 198 -2.46 11.43 -6.62
CA HIS A 198 -1.98 10.11 -6.20
C HIS A 198 -1.08 10.18 -4.96
N ILE A 199 -0.12 11.11 -4.95
CA ILE A 199 0.80 11.33 -3.82
C ILE A 199 0.01 11.72 -2.57
N ASN A 200 -0.90 12.70 -2.67
CA ASN A 200 -1.74 13.12 -1.53
C ASN A 200 -2.72 12.02 -1.09
N GLY A 201 -3.18 11.19 -2.03
CA GLY A 201 -4.05 10.06 -1.74
C GLY A 201 -3.41 8.96 -0.88
N ILE A 202 -2.13 8.65 -1.13
CA ILE A 202 -1.43 7.54 -0.47
C ILE A 202 -0.51 8.02 0.67
N GLY A 203 0.09 9.21 0.53
CA GLY A 203 1.07 9.76 1.47
C GLY A 203 2.50 9.28 1.20
N ALA A 204 3.31 9.15 2.25
CA ALA A 204 4.76 8.96 2.15
C ALA A 204 5.26 7.73 1.35
N ARG A 205 4.42 6.72 1.15
CA ARG A 205 4.78 5.48 0.44
C ARG A 205 4.09 5.34 -0.93
N TRP A 206 3.65 6.46 -1.53
CA TRP A 206 2.97 6.48 -2.84
C TRP A 206 3.71 5.73 -3.95
N TRP A 207 5.05 5.71 -3.90
CA TRP A 207 5.92 5.08 -4.90
C TRP A 207 5.90 3.55 -4.87
N VAL A 208 5.43 2.91 -3.78
CA VAL A 208 5.40 1.44 -3.66
C VAL A 208 4.53 0.81 -4.76
N GLN A 209 3.51 1.55 -5.22
CA GLN A 209 2.61 1.11 -6.29
C GLN A 209 3.11 1.49 -7.70
N VAL A 210 4.30 2.09 -7.82
CA VAL A 210 4.88 2.54 -9.08
C VAL A 210 6.14 1.72 -9.38
N PRO A 211 6.04 0.65 -10.21
CA PRO A 211 7.17 -0.21 -10.51
C PRO A 211 8.40 0.55 -11.02
N GLY A 212 9.54 0.29 -10.39
CA GLY A 212 10.82 0.91 -10.76
C GLY A 212 11.04 2.34 -10.23
N VAL A 213 10.15 2.90 -9.43
CA VAL A 213 10.40 4.17 -8.70
C VAL A 213 10.71 3.84 -7.25
N GLY A 214 11.99 3.95 -6.86
CA GLY A 214 12.43 3.78 -5.48
C GLY A 214 12.29 5.04 -4.63
N ALA A 215 12.45 4.91 -3.32
CA ALA A 215 12.29 6.00 -2.35
C ALA A 215 13.08 7.28 -2.70
N LEU A 216 14.35 7.15 -3.13
CA LEU A 216 15.18 8.30 -3.50
C LEU A 216 14.64 9.06 -4.71
N LYS A 217 14.18 8.34 -5.74
CA LYS A 217 13.56 8.94 -6.95
C LYS A 217 12.24 9.61 -6.62
N ALA A 218 11.45 8.97 -5.75
CA ALA A 218 10.19 9.53 -5.27
C ALA A 218 10.40 10.82 -4.45
N ALA A 219 11.43 10.86 -3.58
CA ALA A 219 11.77 12.04 -2.81
C ALA A 219 12.14 13.22 -3.71
N ARG A 220 12.91 12.98 -4.78
CA ARG A 220 13.23 14.02 -5.78
C ARG A 220 11.99 14.59 -6.44
N ILE A 221 11.05 13.72 -6.84
CA ILE A 221 9.76 14.13 -7.43
C ILE A 221 8.98 15.02 -6.45
N VAL A 222 8.91 14.62 -5.18
CA VAL A 222 8.23 15.40 -4.13
C VAL A 222 8.92 16.76 -3.92
N ASP A 223 10.25 16.79 -3.84
CA ASP A 223 11.02 18.03 -3.68
C ASP A 223 10.76 19.00 -4.84
N TRP A 224 10.71 18.51 -6.08
CA TRP A 224 10.41 19.33 -7.24
C TRP A 224 8.97 19.83 -7.25
N LEU A 225 8.00 18.97 -6.93
CA LEU A 225 6.61 19.39 -6.81
C LEU A 225 6.45 20.49 -5.75
N ARG A 226 7.12 20.33 -4.60
CA ARG A 226 7.18 21.34 -3.52
C ARG A 226 7.76 22.67 -3.98
N ALA A 227 8.85 22.63 -4.73
CA ALA A 227 9.50 23.82 -5.26
C ALA A 227 8.64 24.56 -6.31
N ASN A 228 7.60 23.92 -6.86
CA ASN A 228 6.71 24.48 -7.88
C ASN A 228 5.25 24.60 -7.42
N GLU A 229 4.94 24.47 -6.11
CA GLU A 229 3.54 24.47 -5.64
C GLU A 229 2.80 25.77 -5.96
N ASP A 230 3.46 26.91 -5.75
CA ASP A 230 2.85 28.24 -5.99
C ASP A 230 2.51 28.43 -7.47
N VAL A 231 3.38 27.93 -8.36
CA VAL A 231 3.21 28.04 -9.81
C VAL A 231 2.18 27.04 -10.33
N LEU A 232 2.19 25.81 -9.79
CA LEU A 232 1.23 24.76 -10.16
C LEU A 232 -0.17 25.02 -9.59
N GLY A 233 -0.28 25.77 -8.48
CA GLY A 233 -1.52 25.83 -7.70
C GLY A 233 -1.92 24.49 -7.06
N LEU A 234 -0.97 23.54 -6.97
CA LEU A 234 -1.15 22.21 -6.42
C LEU A 234 -0.25 22.06 -5.20
N ARG A 235 -0.81 21.67 -4.04
CA ARG A 235 -0.05 21.51 -2.80
C ARG A 235 0.08 20.05 -2.37
N LEU A 236 1.25 19.66 -1.89
CA LEU A 236 1.45 18.38 -1.23
C LEU A 236 1.21 18.50 0.28
N GLY A 237 0.35 17.65 0.82
CA GLY A 237 0.03 17.67 2.24
C GLY A 237 1.22 17.28 3.13
N ALA A 238 1.21 17.76 4.37
CA ALA A 238 2.28 17.47 5.34
C ALA A 238 2.46 15.95 5.60
N HIS A 239 1.40 15.17 5.44
CA HIS A 239 1.40 13.71 5.60
C HIS A 239 2.22 12.95 4.53
N VAL A 240 2.61 13.62 3.45
CA VAL A 240 3.48 13.04 2.42
C VAL A 240 4.94 12.91 2.92
N ALA A 241 5.35 13.70 3.91
CA ALA A 241 6.74 13.76 4.35
C ALA A 241 7.20 12.55 5.18
N ARG A 242 6.29 11.91 5.92
CA ARG A 242 6.64 10.87 6.92
C ARG A 242 5.70 9.67 6.84
N PRO A 243 6.19 8.46 7.17
CA PRO A 243 5.32 7.29 7.31
C PRO A 243 4.17 7.53 8.28
N ARG A 244 2.99 6.96 7.96
CA ARG A 244 1.75 7.14 8.74
C ARG A 244 1.91 6.82 10.23
N THR A 245 2.74 5.84 10.58
CA THR A 245 3.01 5.44 11.97
C THR A 245 3.68 6.53 12.81
N LEU A 246 4.29 7.53 12.16
CA LEU A 246 4.96 8.66 12.80
C LEU A 246 4.14 9.96 12.73
N LEU A 247 2.93 9.91 12.17
CA LEU A 247 2.06 11.08 12.03
C LEU A 247 1.08 11.16 13.20
N ALA A 248 0.89 12.37 13.71
CA ALA A 248 -0.16 12.64 14.69
C ALA A 248 -1.56 12.46 14.03
N PRO A 249 -2.57 11.98 14.76
CA PRO A 249 -3.93 11.87 14.26
C PRO A 249 -4.48 13.21 13.70
N ALA A 250 -4.14 14.33 14.34
CA ALA A 250 -4.53 15.67 13.90
C ALA A 250 -3.99 16.01 12.49
N THR A 251 -2.76 15.62 12.18
CA THR A 251 -2.17 15.84 10.85
C THR A 251 -2.94 15.09 9.77
N LEU A 252 -3.35 13.85 10.05
CA LEU A 252 -4.18 13.05 9.13
C LEU A 252 -5.60 13.62 9.03
N ALA A 253 -6.17 14.08 10.14
CA ALA A 253 -7.48 14.71 10.15
C ALA A 253 -7.51 15.97 9.27
N ALA A 254 -6.44 16.77 9.26
CA ALA A 254 -6.35 18.00 8.46
C ALA A 254 -6.18 17.78 6.94
N VAL A 255 -5.87 16.56 6.47
CA VAL A 255 -5.63 16.28 5.04
C VAL A 255 -6.85 16.58 4.17
N VAL A 256 -8.03 16.28 4.69
CA VAL A 256 -9.32 16.58 4.04
C VAL A 256 -10.11 17.42 5.03
N PRO A 257 -10.45 18.67 4.71
CA PRO A 257 -11.23 19.53 5.60
C PRO A 257 -12.65 18.98 5.78
N ALA A 258 -13.29 19.39 6.86
CA ALA A 258 -14.72 19.14 7.05
C ALA A 258 -15.53 19.93 6.01
N ALA A 259 -16.54 19.30 5.42
CA ALA A 259 -17.34 19.89 4.34
C ALA A 259 -18.67 19.16 4.16
N THR A 260 -19.64 19.82 3.51
CA THR A 260 -20.84 19.18 2.96
C THR A 260 -20.51 18.56 1.59
N ALA A 261 -19.74 17.48 1.59
CA ALA A 261 -19.30 16.78 0.39
C ALA A 261 -19.15 15.27 0.67
N LEU A 262 -18.63 14.50 -0.30
CA LEU A 262 -18.26 13.09 -0.12
C LEU A 262 -17.01 12.96 0.76
N VAL A 263 -17.21 13.18 2.06
CA VAL A 263 -16.20 13.06 3.11
C VAL A 263 -16.69 12.07 4.17
N PRO A 264 -15.78 11.48 4.97
CA PRO A 264 -16.17 10.61 6.07
C PRO A 264 -17.12 11.30 7.06
N TYR A 265 -17.92 10.51 7.75
CA TYR A 265 -18.92 10.90 8.75
C TYR A 265 -18.38 11.87 9.81
N GLU A 266 -17.16 11.66 10.30
CA GLU A 266 -16.48 12.55 11.26
C GLU A 266 -16.11 13.94 10.69
N LYS A 267 -16.18 14.11 9.36
CA LYS A 267 -15.84 15.34 8.63
C LYS A 267 -17.04 15.93 7.90
N PHE A 268 -18.17 15.24 7.89
CA PHE A 268 -19.33 15.69 7.14
C PHE A 268 -20.05 16.79 7.91
N ILE A 269 -20.16 17.97 7.30
CA ILE A 269 -20.91 19.10 7.86
C ILE A 269 -22.34 19.03 7.32
N LEU A 270 -23.32 18.87 8.21
CA LEU A 270 -24.73 18.88 7.83
C LEU A 270 -25.18 20.33 7.63
N PRO A 271 -25.80 20.64 6.48
CA PRO A 271 -26.50 21.91 6.30
C PRO A 271 -27.61 22.06 7.32
N ALA A 272 -27.81 23.26 7.87
CA ALA A 272 -28.78 23.51 8.92
C ALA A 272 -30.22 23.15 8.51
N GLU A 273 -30.52 23.26 7.21
CA GLU A 273 -31.82 22.97 6.61
C GLU A 273 -32.08 21.46 6.49
N LEU A 274 -31.01 20.65 6.50
CA LEU A 274 -31.05 19.20 6.27
C LEU A 274 -30.49 18.41 7.45
N ASP A 275 -30.32 19.04 8.62
CA ASP A 275 -29.75 18.40 9.80
C ASP A 275 -30.75 17.55 10.59
N GLY A 276 -32.05 17.63 10.26
CA GLY A 276 -33.09 16.83 10.88
C GLY A 276 -33.71 17.40 12.15
N ARG A 277 -33.34 18.63 12.55
CA ARG A 277 -34.04 19.33 13.64
C ARG A 277 -35.53 19.54 13.34
N ALA A 278 -35.85 19.80 12.07
CA ALA A 278 -37.19 20.02 11.54
C ALA A 278 -37.62 18.89 10.58
N GLY A 279 -37.09 17.66 10.79
CA GLY A 279 -37.39 16.53 9.93
C GLY A 279 -38.88 16.17 9.94
N ARG A 280 -39.43 15.77 8.79
CA ARG A 280 -40.86 15.47 8.62
C ARG A 280 -41.36 14.38 9.57
N PHE A 281 -40.52 13.42 9.90
CA PHE A 281 -40.84 12.29 10.79
C PHE A 281 -40.09 12.38 12.13
N ARG A 282 -39.58 13.57 12.47
CA ARG A 282 -38.97 13.83 13.78
C ARG A 282 -40.04 13.72 14.87
N GLY A 283 -39.76 12.94 15.91
CA GLY A 283 -40.63 12.84 17.08
C GLY A 283 -40.58 14.13 17.93
N PRO A 284 -41.62 14.38 18.75
CA PRO A 284 -41.63 15.52 19.68
C PRO A 284 -40.41 15.48 20.62
N PRO A 285 -39.64 16.58 20.77
CA PRO A 285 -38.43 16.61 21.60
C PRO A 285 -38.67 16.16 23.05
N GLU A 286 -39.85 16.43 23.60
CA GLU A 286 -40.23 16.10 24.98
C GLU A 286 -40.38 14.59 25.20
N ARG A 287 -40.57 13.82 24.11
CA ARG A 287 -40.65 12.35 24.13
C ARG A 287 -39.35 11.69 23.70
N CYS A 288 -38.37 12.46 23.25
CA CYS A 288 -37.09 11.96 22.79
C CYS A 288 -36.19 11.63 23.99
N LEU A 289 -35.83 10.36 24.14
CA LEU A 289 -34.93 9.89 25.21
C LEU A 289 -33.45 10.19 24.90
N LEU A 290 -33.15 10.67 23.70
CA LEU A 290 -31.80 11.08 23.30
C LEU A 290 -31.59 12.58 23.53
N ILE A 291 -30.39 12.94 23.97
CA ILE A 291 -29.90 14.33 24.00
C ILE A 291 -29.70 14.90 22.58
N ALA A 292 -29.62 14.03 21.57
CA ALA A 292 -29.31 14.39 20.19
C ALA A 292 -30.28 15.44 19.60
N GLY A 293 -29.75 16.60 19.22
CA GLY A 293 -30.50 17.68 18.59
C GLY A 293 -30.76 17.45 17.10
N ASN A 294 -29.85 16.75 16.41
CA ASN A 294 -29.87 16.56 14.96
C ASN A 294 -29.61 15.08 14.56
N ASP A 295 -29.76 14.77 13.27
CA ASP A 295 -29.66 13.41 12.73
C ASP A 295 -28.25 12.83 12.90
N HIS A 296 -27.23 13.68 12.81
CA HIS A 296 -25.83 13.28 12.96
C HIS A 296 -25.57 12.79 14.39
N GLU A 297 -25.97 13.57 15.39
CA GLU A 297 -25.84 13.23 16.81
C GLU A 297 -26.64 11.98 17.18
N ALA A 298 -27.81 11.79 16.57
CA ALA A 298 -28.66 10.63 16.81
C ALA A 298 -28.03 9.33 16.28
N ILE A 299 -27.39 9.38 15.10
CA ILE A 299 -26.54 8.28 14.62
C ILE A 299 -25.38 8.04 15.60
N GLY A 300 -24.74 9.09 16.10
CA GLY A 300 -23.67 9.01 17.09
C GLY A 300 -24.10 8.26 18.35
N ALA A 301 -25.26 8.61 18.91
CA ALA A 301 -25.86 7.94 20.08
C ALA A 301 -26.14 6.45 19.80
N TRP A 302 -26.67 6.11 18.62
CA TRP A 302 -26.88 4.71 18.24
C TRP A 302 -25.58 3.90 18.13
N LEU A 303 -24.51 4.50 17.61
CA LEU A 303 -23.20 3.87 17.51
C LEU A 303 -22.56 3.67 18.89
N ALA A 304 -22.71 4.66 19.79
CA ALA A 304 -22.26 4.59 21.18
C ALA A 304 -23.03 3.52 21.98
N SER A 305 -24.29 3.26 21.63
CA SER A 305 -25.12 2.19 22.20
C SER A 305 -24.57 0.77 21.96
N LYS A 306 -23.63 0.59 21.01
CA LYS A 306 -23.08 -0.74 20.68
C LYS A 306 -21.85 -1.05 21.52
N ARG A 307 -21.61 -2.34 21.75
CA ARG A 307 -20.46 -2.81 22.53
C ARG A 307 -19.15 -2.20 21.98
N PRO A 308 -18.38 -1.49 22.81
CA PRO A 308 -17.11 -0.89 22.40
C PRO A 308 -16.05 -1.96 22.16
N ALA A 309 -14.90 -1.56 21.60
CA ALA A 309 -13.75 -2.44 21.55
C ALA A 309 -13.22 -2.72 22.96
N PRO A 310 -12.55 -3.87 23.19
CA PRO A 310 -11.99 -4.21 24.51
C PRO A 310 -10.99 -3.19 25.05
N ASP A 311 -10.29 -2.46 24.17
CA ASP A 311 -9.32 -1.43 24.53
C ASP A 311 -9.95 -0.07 24.86
N GLY A 312 -11.25 0.10 24.64
CA GLY A 312 -12.01 1.34 24.85
C GLY A 312 -11.59 2.54 23.99
N LYS A 313 -10.52 2.41 23.18
CA LYS A 313 -9.94 3.51 22.40
C LYS A 313 -10.42 3.51 20.96
N ASP A 314 -10.63 2.33 20.38
CA ASP A 314 -11.04 2.18 19.00
C ASP A 314 -12.50 1.73 18.87
N LEU A 315 -13.12 2.04 17.72
CA LEU A 315 -14.43 1.49 17.39
C LEU A 315 -14.32 -0.02 17.19
N SER A 316 -15.26 -0.78 17.77
CA SER A 316 -15.38 -2.22 17.54
C SER A 316 -15.68 -2.52 16.07
N ALA A 317 -15.42 -3.77 15.63
CA ALA A 317 -15.74 -4.18 14.26
C ALA A 317 -17.22 -3.96 13.91
N THR A 318 -18.12 -4.16 14.87
CA THR A 318 -19.56 -3.88 14.72
C THR A 318 -19.80 -2.38 14.53
N GLN A 319 -19.26 -1.53 15.41
CA GLN A 319 -19.41 -0.07 15.31
C GLN A 319 -18.86 0.46 13.97
N ARG A 320 -17.70 -0.03 13.52
CA ARG A 320 -17.13 0.35 12.20
C ARG A 320 -18.05 -0.04 11.05
N SER A 321 -18.62 -1.24 11.07
CA SER A 321 -19.57 -1.68 10.04
C SER A 321 -20.85 -0.86 10.07
N TYR A 322 -21.38 -0.56 11.25
CA TYR A 322 -22.63 0.18 11.43
C TYR A 322 -22.47 1.65 11.02
N ARG A 323 -21.37 2.29 11.46
CA ARG A 323 -21.01 3.65 11.04
C ARG A 323 -20.91 3.76 9.54
N LYS A 324 -20.25 2.79 8.88
CA LYS A 324 -20.10 2.77 7.42
C LYS A 324 -21.45 2.74 6.69
N GLU A 325 -22.43 1.96 7.16
CA GLU A 325 -23.76 1.94 6.50
C GLU A 325 -24.57 3.20 6.83
N ALA A 326 -24.57 3.67 8.08
CA ALA A 326 -25.24 4.92 8.46
C ALA A 326 -24.68 6.14 7.72
N GLU A 327 -23.35 6.20 7.57
CA GLU A 327 -22.64 7.22 6.79
C GLU A 327 -23.09 7.24 5.33
N ARG A 328 -23.17 6.08 4.67
CA ARG A 328 -23.64 5.99 3.28
C ARG A 328 -25.04 6.57 3.12
N LEU A 329 -25.95 6.22 4.03
CA LEU A 329 -27.31 6.73 3.99
C LEU A 329 -27.36 8.23 4.25
N LEU A 330 -26.66 8.72 5.28
CA LEU A 330 -26.62 10.13 5.63
C LEU A 330 -26.09 10.99 4.48
N LEU A 331 -24.93 10.61 3.93
CA LEU A 331 -24.35 11.30 2.76
C LEU A 331 -25.33 11.29 1.59
N TRP A 332 -25.97 10.15 1.30
CA TRP A 332 -26.85 10.03 0.14
C TRP A 332 -28.12 10.86 0.32
N SER A 333 -28.70 10.84 1.52
CA SER A 333 -29.90 11.62 1.85
C SER A 333 -29.67 13.12 1.64
N VAL A 334 -28.54 13.63 2.11
CA VAL A 334 -28.22 15.06 2.03
C VAL A 334 -27.70 15.45 0.65
N LEU A 335 -26.79 14.68 0.05
CA LEU A 335 -26.13 15.07 -1.20
C LEU A 335 -26.97 14.78 -2.43
N GLU A 336 -27.63 13.62 -2.50
CA GLU A 336 -28.40 13.18 -3.67
C GLU A 336 -29.89 13.50 -3.54
N ARG A 337 -30.51 13.23 -2.37
CA ARG A 337 -31.95 13.48 -2.16
C ARG A 337 -32.29 14.87 -1.65
N LYS A 338 -31.31 15.63 -1.15
CA LYS A 338 -31.54 16.94 -0.49
C LYS A 338 -32.59 16.84 0.62
N LYS A 339 -32.54 15.76 1.40
CA LYS A 339 -33.45 15.50 2.54
C LYS A 339 -32.64 15.21 3.80
N ALA A 340 -33.17 15.67 4.93
CA ALA A 340 -32.75 15.17 6.23
C ALA A 340 -33.03 13.67 6.34
N LEU A 341 -32.24 12.95 7.14
CA LEU A 341 -32.43 11.52 7.39
C LEU A 341 -33.77 11.27 8.11
N SER A 342 -34.16 12.15 9.03
CA SER A 342 -35.46 12.15 9.70
C SER A 342 -36.65 12.55 8.80
N SER A 343 -36.42 12.83 7.51
CA SER A 343 -37.46 13.10 6.51
C SER A 343 -37.59 11.99 5.46
N LEU A 344 -36.83 10.90 5.58
CA LEU A 344 -36.84 9.81 4.60
C LEU A 344 -38.12 8.98 4.66
N THR A 345 -38.66 8.66 3.48
CA THR A 345 -39.85 7.80 3.32
C THR A 345 -39.47 6.36 2.93
N VAL A 346 -40.47 5.48 2.80
CA VAL A 346 -40.28 4.11 2.29
C VAL A 346 -39.75 4.12 0.85
N GLU A 347 -40.22 5.04 0.02
CA GLU A 347 -39.77 5.24 -1.37
C GLU A 347 -38.30 5.67 -1.41
N ASP A 348 -37.88 6.56 -0.50
CA ASP A 348 -36.47 6.92 -0.38
C ASP A 348 -35.61 5.72 0.05
N ALA A 349 -36.10 4.86 0.95
CA ALA A 349 -35.40 3.64 1.35
C ALA A 349 -35.24 2.65 0.18
N LEU A 350 -36.26 2.51 -0.68
CA LEU A 350 -36.17 1.72 -1.91
C LEU A 350 -35.18 2.31 -2.91
N ALA A 351 -35.19 3.63 -3.08
CA ALA A 351 -34.25 4.32 -3.95
C ALA A 351 -32.80 4.19 -3.46
N PHE A 352 -32.57 4.30 -2.15
CA PHE A 352 -31.24 4.08 -1.58
C PHE A 352 -30.76 2.64 -1.80
N ARG A 353 -31.65 1.65 -1.68
CA ARG A 353 -31.33 0.26 -1.98
C ARG A 353 -30.89 0.09 -3.45
N HIS A 354 -31.58 0.74 -4.39
CA HIS A 354 -31.19 0.73 -5.80
C HIS A 354 -29.84 1.43 -6.02
N PHE A 355 -29.65 2.59 -5.40
CA PHE A 355 -28.38 3.33 -5.43
C PHE A 355 -27.19 2.50 -4.93
N LEU A 356 -27.35 1.70 -3.88
CA LEU A 356 -26.30 0.81 -3.40
C LEU A 356 -26.01 -0.36 -4.36
N ALA A 357 -27.00 -0.78 -5.14
CA ALA A 357 -26.86 -1.84 -6.13
C ALA A 357 -26.21 -1.34 -7.43
N ASP A 358 -26.39 -0.06 -7.76
CA ASP A 358 -25.77 0.58 -8.94
C ASP A 358 -25.37 2.04 -8.64
N PRO A 359 -24.29 2.25 -7.87
CA PRO A 359 -23.84 3.60 -7.51
C PRO A 359 -23.06 4.26 -8.65
N PRO A 360 -23.16 5.59 -8.81
CA PRO A 360 -22.34 6.33 -9.76
C PRO A 360 -20.84 6.24 -9.41
N ALA A 361 -19.99 6.35 -10.42
CA ALA A 361 -18.53 6.23 -10.26
C ALA A 361 -17.94 7.27 -9.29
N SER A 362 -18.54 8.46 -9.16
CA SER A 362 -18.12 9.50 -8.22
C SER A 362 -18.20 9.08 -6.75
N TRP A 363 -19.06 8.11 -6.42
CA TRP A 363 -19.25 7.53 -5.09
C TRP A 363 -18.38 6.30 -4.83
N CYS A 364 -17.64 5.85 -5.85
CA CYS A 364 -16.82 4.65 -5.80
C CYS A 364 -15.33 4.99 -5.78
N GLY A 365 -14.58 4.36 -4.87
CA GLY A 365 -13.14 4.57 -4.74
C GLY A 365 -12.36 3.26 -4.58
N PRO A 366 -11.02 3.33 -4.57
CA PRO A 366 -10.18 2.15 -4.42
C PRO A 366 -10.42 1.43 -3.09
N ARG A 367 -10.29 0.10 -3.11
CA ARG A 367 -10.43 -0.72 -1.90
C ARG A 367 -9.40 -0.33 -0.83
N HIS A 368 -9.80 -0.46 0.43
CA HIS A 368 -8.92 -0.21 1.58
C HIS A 368 -8.34 1.22 1.67
N THR A 369 -8.96 2.18 0.99
CA THR A 369 -8.59 3.59 1.08
C THR A 369 -8.83 4.10 2.50
N GLN A 370 -7.82 4.78 3.06
CA GLN A 370 -7.89 5.32 4.41
C GLN A 370 -8.87 6.49 4.48
N ARG A 371 -9.59 6.64 5.60
CA ARG A 371 -10.62 7.69 5.76
C ARG A 371 -10.07 9.12 5.72
N TRP A 372 -8.82 9.33 6.11
CA TRP A 372 -8.17 10.64 5.99
C TRP A 372 -7.81 10.99 4.53
N SER A 373 -7.81 10.03 3.62
CA SER A 373 -7.34 10.22 2.25
C SER A 373 -8.35 11.00 1.40
N PRO A 374 -7.91 11.92 0.52
CA PRO A 374 -8.79 12.57 -0.45
C PRO A 374 -9.38 11.61 -1.50
N LEU A 375 -8.77 10.42 -1.66
CA LEU A 375 -9.28 9.37 -2.54
C LEU A 375 -10.41 8.56 -1.90
N TRP A 376 -10.70 8.79 -0.61
CA TRP A 376 -11.72 8.03 0.10
C TRP A 376 -13.08 8.25 -0.52
N ARG A 377 -13.83 7.16 -0.66
CA ARG A 377 -15.22 7.16 -1.07
C ARG A 377 -16.01 6.17 -0.22
N PRO A 378 -17.33 6.39 -0.03
CA PRO A 378 -18.16 5.54 0.81
C PRO A 378 -18.38 4.13 0.23
N LEU A 379 -18.23 3.95 -1.08
CA LEU A 379 -18.40 2.68 -1.79
C LEU A 379 -17.11 2.29 -2.51
N GLU A 380 -16.89 0.99 -2.66
CA GLU A 380 -15.78 0.41 -3.46
C GLU A 380 -16.29 -0.08 -4.84
N GLY A 381 -17.57 0.20 -5.14
CA GLY A 381 -18.32 -0.34 -6.27
C GLY A 381 -19.73 -0.81 -5.86
N PRO A 382 -20.50 -1.35 -6.82
CA PRO A 382 -21.80 -1.97 -6.59
C PRO A 382 -21.80 -3.02 -5.47
N LEU A 383 -22.81 -3.00 -4.59
CA LEU A 383 -22.94 -4.01 -3.55
C LEU A 383 -23.52 -5.33 -4.10
N SER A 384 -22.96 -6.46 -3.67
CA SER A 384 -23.56 -7.78 -3.92
C SER A 384 -24.90 -7.93 -3.19
N PRO A 385 -25.79 -8.84 -3.62
CA PRO A 385 -27.08 -9.05 -2.96
C PRO A 385 -26.98 -9.34 -1.45
N ALA A 386 -25.94 -10.08 -1.03
CA ALA A 386 -25.68 -10.35 0.38
C ALA A 386 -25.23 -9.10 1.16
N ALA A 387 -24.34 -8.29 0.58
CA ALA A 387 -23.90 -7.04 1.19
C ALA A 387 -25.05 -6.01 1.26
N LEU A 388 -25.90 -5.96 0.23
CA LEU A 388 -27.08 -5.10 0.19
C LEU A 388 -28.09 -5.50 1.28
N ARG A 389 -28.41 -6.79 1.41
CA ARG A 389 -29.27 -7.31 2.49
C ARG A 389 -28.72 -6.96 3.87
N GLN A 390 -27.41 -7.12 4.08
CA GLN A 390 -26.76 -6.75 5.33
C GLN A 390 -26.86 -5.24 5.60
N SER A 391 -26.56 -4.40 4.61
CA SER A 391 -26.65 -2.93 4.72
C SER A 391 -28.05 -2.48 5.11
N MET A 392 -29.07 -2.97 4.40
CA MET A 392 -30.48 -2.65 4.70
C MET A 392 -30.91 -3.17 6.09
N GLY A 393 -30.43 -4.34 6.52
CA GLY A 393 -30.70 -4.87 7.86
C GLY A 393 -30.08 -4.02 8.98
N ILE A 394 -28.85 -3.54 8.78
CA ILE A 394 -28.18 -2.63 9.72
C ILE A 394 -28.95 -1.32 9.84
N LEU A 395 -29.35 -0.73 8.71
CA LEU A 395 -30.11 0.52 8.68
C LEU A 395 -31.51 0.36 9.26
N ARG A 396 -32.19 -0.77 9.05
CA ARG A 396 -33.44 -1.09 9.74
C ARG A 396 -33.26 -1.07 11.26
N GLY A 397 -32.14 -1.60 11.76
CA GLY A 397 -31.78 -1.55 13.18
C GLY A 397 -31.43 -0.15 13.70
N LEU A 398 -30.86 0.72 12.86
CA LEU A 398 -30.67 2.15 13.18
C LEU A 398 -32.03 2.84 13.37
N PHE A 399 -32.91 2.78 12.38
CA PHE A 399 -34.23 3.42 12.48
C PHE A 399 -35.10 2.80 13.57
N GLY A 400 -35.00 1.49 13.79
CA GLY A 400 -35.67 0.83 14.92
C GLY A 400 -35.22 1.39 16.27
N PHE A 401 -33.92 1.64 16.45
CA PHE A 401 -33.42 2.33 17.63
C PHE A 401 -33.96 3.75 17.73
N LEU A 402 -33.86 4.55 16.66
CA LEU A 402 -34.33 5.94 16.68
C LEU A 402 -35.82 6.05 17.01
N VAL A 403 -36.65 5.13 16.50
CA VAL A 403 -38.07 5.05 16.88
C VAL A 403 -38.24 4.65 18.35
N SER A 404 -37.52 3.62 18.81
CA SER A 404 -37.60 3.18 20.22
C SER A 404 -37.19 4.25 21.23
N GLN A 405 -36.34 5.19 20.82
CA GLN A 405 -35.91 6.31 21.65
C GLN A 405 -36.78 7.57 21.47
N GLY A 406 -37.89 7.49 20.71
CA GLY A 406 -38.78 8.63 20.45
C GLY A 406 -38.19 9.71 19.52
N TYR A 407 -37.01 9.46 18.92
CA TYR A 407 -36.37 10.40 18.01
C TYR A 407 -37.11 10.48 16.66
N LEU A 408 -37.63 9.35 16.16
CA LEU A 408 -38.50 9.30 14.97
C LEU A 408 -39.87 8.73 15.33
N VAL A 409 -40.89 9.13 14.57
CA VAL A 409 -42.24 8.55 14.70
C VAL A 409 -42.43 7.24 13.95
N GLY A 410 -41.53 6.89 13.01
CA GLY A 410 -41.66 5.69 12.19
C GLY A 410 -40.35 5.23 11.54
N ASN A 411 -40.33 3.97 11.09
CA ASN A 411 -39.18 3.34 10.45
C ASN A 411 -39.42 3.15 8.93
N PRO A 412 -38.81 3.95 8.05
CA PRO A 412 -39.01 3.84 6.59
C PRO A 412 -38.46 2.54 5.99
N LEU A 413 -37.59 1.81 6.71
CA LEU A 413 -37.04 0.53 6.27
C LEU A 413 -37.84 -0.69 6.78
N ALA A 414 -38.90 -0.49 7.55
CA ALA A 414 -39.71 -1.59 8.10
C ALA A 414 -40.38 -2.41 6.98
N ALA A 415 -41.01 -1.75 6.01
CA ALA A 415 -41.73 -2.38 4.91
C ALA A 415 -40.86 -2.81 3.72
N VAL A 416 -39.57 -2.46 3.71
CA VAL A 416 -38.69 -2.78 2.57
C VAL A 416 -38.35 -4.28 2.55
N ALA A 417 -38.80 -4.98 1.52
CA ALA A 417 -38.49 -6.40 1.35
C ALA A 417 -36.96 -6.63 1.21
N PRO A 418 -36.39 -7.64 1.90
CA PRO A 418 -34.97 -7.95 1.78
C PRO A 418 -34.64 -8.39 0.35
N ALA A 419 -33.48 -7.97 -0.16
CA ALA A 419 -33.02 -8.41 -1.48
C ALA A 419 -32.94 -9.95 -1.51
N PRO A 420 -33.50 -10.62 -2.54
CA PRO A 420 -33.45 -12.07 -2.64
C PRO A 420 -31.98 -12.51 -2.70
N LEU A 421 -31.65 -13.54 -1.92
CA LEU A 421 -30.35 -14.18 -2.07
C LEU A 421 -30.50 -15.20 -3.20
N PRO A 422 -29.56 -15.27 -4.16
CA PRO A 422 -29.56 -16.38 -5.10
C PRO A 422 -29.51 -17.68 -4.29
N GLN A 423 -30.48 -18.56 -4.53
CA GLN A 423 -30.44 -19.90 -3.94
C GLN A 423 -29.19 -20.58 -4.48
N ARG A 424 -28.27 -20.93 -3.57
CA ARG A 424 -27.08 -21.67 -3.97
C ARG A 424 -27.49 -23.11 -4.22
N PRO A 425 -27.00 -23.74 -5.30
CA PRO A 425 -27.13 -25.17 -5.46
C PRO A 425 -26.62 -25.87 -4.19
N LEU A 426 -27.40 -26.82 -3.69
CA LEU A 426 -26.94 -27.78 -2.68
C LEU A 426 -25.64 -28.42 -3.20
N GLY A 427 -24.60 -28.51 -2.37
CA GLY A 427 -23.26 -28.95 -2.79
C GLY A 427 -22.27 -27.86 -3.25
N SER A 428 -22.68 -26.58 -3.36
CA SER A 428 -21.77 -25.44 -3.61
C SER A 428 -20.99 -25.00 -2.35
N ALA A 429 -20.87 -25.87 -1.36
CA ALA A 429 -20.29 -25.54 -0.08
C ALA A 429 -18.79 -25.24 -0.24
N ARG A 430 -18.37 -24.23 0.52
CA ARG A 430 -17.01 -23.73 0.64
C ARG A 430 -16.15 -24.71 1.46
N THR A 431 -16.10 -25.97 1.04
CA THR A 431 -15.42 -27.09 1.71
C THR A 431 -14.37 -27.71 0.80
N LEU A 432 -13.50 -28.53 1.37
CA LEU A 432 -12.57 -29.39 0.66
C LEU A 432 -13.08 -30.83 0.74
N SER A 433 -12.70 -31.69 -0.19
CA SER A 433 -12.90 -33.14 -0.06
C SER A 433 -11.87 -33.76 0.88
N PHE A 434 -12.09 -35.01 1.30
CA PHE A 434 -11.10 -35.77 2.07
C PHE A 434 -9.74 -35.85 1.35
N ALA A 435 -9.73 -36.24 0.07
CA ALA A 435 -8.49 -36.33 -0.72
C ALA A 435 -7.74 -34.99 -0.83
N GLN A 436 -8.47 -33.88 -0.97
CA GLN A 436 -7.87 -32.54 -0.99
C GLN A 436 -7.26 -32.18 0.37
N TRP A 437 -7.90 -32.56 1.47
CA TRP A 437 -7.35 -32.37 2.81
C TRP A 437 -6.11 -33.24 3.05
N ASP A 438 -6.13 -34.49 2.62
CA ASP A 438 -4.97 -35.39 2.75
C ASP A 438 -3.75 -34.87 1.96
N HIS A 439 -3.99 -34.29 0.79
CA HIS A 439 -2.94 -33.61 0.03
C HIS A 439 -2.35 -32.42 0.82
N ILE A 440 -3.19 -31.60 1.46
CA ILE A 440 -2.72 -30.53 2.35
C ILE A 440 -1.88 -31.09 3.50
N GLU A 441 -2.34 -32.18 4.13
CA GLU A 441 -1.64 -32.80 5.25
C GLU A 441 -0.27 -33.35 4.83
N SER A 442 -0.19 -34.01 3.67
CA SER A 442 1.06 -34.49 3.07
C SER A 442 2.05 -33.34 2.85
N LEU A 443 1.60 -32.23 2.25
CA LEU A 443 2.43 -31.04 2.05
C LEU A 443 2.89 -30.40 3.37
N LEU A 444 2.05 -30.40 4.40
CA LEU A 444 2.42 -29.89 5.73
C LEU A 444 3.47 -30.78 6.43
N LYS A 445 3.40 -32.10 6.23
CA LYS A 445 4.40 -33.07 6.73
C LYS A 445 5.74 -32.93 6.01
N ALA A 446 5.72 -32.78 4.68
CA ALA A 446 6.92 -32.55 3.87
C ALA A 446 7.52 -31.14 4.07
N HIS A 447 6.82 -30.23 4.74
CA HIS A 447 7.28 -28.87 4.99
C HIS A 447 8.46 -28.88 5.98
N GLY A 448 9.61 -28.37 5.56
CA GLY A 448 10.86 -28.47 6.34
C GLY A 448 10.78 -27.88 7.75
N ASP A 449 11.75 -28.25 8.60
CA ASP A 449 11.66 -28.08 10.05
C ASP A 449 12.15 -26.72 10.58
N THR A 450 11.46 -25.64 10.19
CA THR A 450 11.69 -24.30 10.76
C THR A 450 10.53 -23.91 11.68
N GLU A 451 10.78 -23.05 12.67
CA GLU A 451 9.75 -22.58 13.62
C GLU A 451 8.48 -22.11 12.90
N HIS A 452 8.63 -21.23 11.92
CA HIS A 452 7.51 -20.69 11.15
C HIS A 452 6.67 -21.79 10.47
N ARG A 453 7.33 -22.82 9.94
CA ARG A 453 6.69 -23.94 9.24
C ARG A 453 6.01 -24.90 10.20
N ARG A 454 6.65 -25.24 11.33
CA ARG A 454 6.04 -26.04 12.42
C ARG A 454 4.80 -25.37 12.96
N ARG A 455 4.90 -24.06 13.22
CA ARG A 455 3.80 -23.26 13.74
C ARG A 455 2.62 -23.25 12.76
N LEU A 456 2.87 -23.06 11.46
CA LEU A 456 1.83 -23.12 10.43
C LEU A 456 1.17 -24.50 10.37
N ARG A 457 1.96 -25.58 10.41
CA ARG A 457 1.43 -26.96 10.46
C ARG A 457 0.52 -27.17 11.65
N ARG A 458 0.94 -26.74 12.84
CA ARG A 458 0.09 -26.76 14.05
C ARG A 458 -1.19 -25.97 13.82
N GLY A 459 -1.09 -24.73 13.36
CA GLY A 459 -2.25 -23.87 13.09
C GLY A 459 -3.27 -24.52 12.14
N MET A 460 -2.83 -25.08 11.02
CA MET A 460 -3.69 -25.76 10.05
C MET A 460 -4.37 -27.01 10.64
N ARG A 461 -3.61 -27.87 11.33
CA ARG A 461 -4.15 -29.11 11.91
C ARG A 461 -5.11 -28.83 13.07
N TRP A 462 -4.79 -27.89 13.96
CA TRP A 462 -5.68 -27.49 15.05
C TRP A 462 -6.97 -26.85 14.54
N LEU A 463 -6.91 -25.98 13.52
CA LEU A 463 -8.11 -25.41 12.89
C LEU A 463 -9.03 -26.47 12.29
N TYR A 464 -8.46 -27.47 11.63
CA TYR A 464 -9.21 -28.58 11.04
C TYR A 464 -9.75 -29.55 12.10
N ALA A 465 -9.01 -29.84 13.16
CA ALA A 465 -9.44 -30.77 14.19
C ALA A 465 -10.56 -30.19 15.07
N THR A 466 -10.51 -28.90 15.36
CA THR A 466 -11.44 -28.24 16.32
C THR A 466 -12.56 -27.45 15.64
N GLY A 467 -12.41 -27.14 14.35
CA GLY A 467 -13.32 -26.27 13.63
C GLY A 467 -13.40 -24.84 14.19
N LEU A 468 -12.44 -24.40 15.01
CA LEU A 468 -12.50 -23.08 15.65
C LEU A 468 -12.48 -21.91 14.65
N ARG A 469 -13.07 -20.77 15.04
CA ARG A 469 -12.91 -19.54 14.27
C ARG A 469 -11.47 -19.03 14.43
N LEU A 470 -11.00 -18.30 13.42
CA LEU A 470 -9.66 -17.70 13.41
C LEU A 470 -9.34 -16.91 14.70
N ALA A 471 -10.27 -16.09 15.17
CA ALA A 471 -10.05 -15.31 16.40
C ALA A 471 -10.04 -16.18 17.67
N GLU A 472 -10.80 -17.28 17.68
CA GLU A 472 -10.88 -18.21 18.81
C GLU A 472 -9.56 -18.99 18.96
N ILE A 473 -9.05 -19.58 17.87
CA ILE A 473 -7.81 -20.38 17.94
C ILE A 473 -6.58 -19.52 18.27
N THR A 474 -6.54 -18.25 17.86
CA THR A 474 -5.41 -17.35 18.18
C THR A 474 -5.39 -16.89 19.62
N GLN A 475 -6.49 -17.08 20.35
CA GLN A 475 -6.63 -16.72 21.77
C GLN A 475 -6.62 -17.93 22.69
N ALA A 476 -6.67 -19.15 22.14
CA ALA A 476 -6.64 -20.39 22.91
C ALA A 476 -5.27 -20.59 23.56
N LYS A 477 -5.28 -20.90 24.85
CA LYS A 477 -4.10 -21.07 25.69
C LYS A 477 -3.97 -22.48 26.24
N CYS A 478 -2.83 -22.77 26.84
CA CYS A 478 -2.60 -23.99 27.59
C CYS A 478 -3.62 -24.18 28.74
N GLU A 479 -3.96 -23.12 29.47
CA GLU A 479 -4.93 -23.19 30.58
C GLU A 479 -6.36 -23.51 30.15
N ASP A 480 -6.66 -23.35 28.85
CA ASP A 480 -7.97 -23.69 28.29
C ASP A 480 -8.09 -25.20 27.98
N LEU A 481 -7.00 -25.98 28.06
CA LEU A 481 -6.99 -27.42 27.84
C LEU A 481 -7.27 -28.17 29.14
N GLU A 482 -8.24 -29.08 29.10
CA GLU A 482 -8.62 -29.94 30.22
C GLU A 482 -8.59 -31.41 29.78
N GLN A 483 -7.88 -32.24 30.54
CA GLN A 483 -7.91 -33.69 30.37
C GLN A 483 -9.12 -34.25 31.12
N THR A 484 -9.94 -35.04 30.43
CA THR A 484 -11.12 -35.70 31.00
C THR A 484 -11.06 -37.20 30.74
N GLU A 485 -11.56 -37.99 31.68
CA GLU A 485 -11.76 -39.42 31.45
C GLU A 485 -12.97 -39.65 30.55
N VAL A 486 -12.79 -40.35 29.43
CA VAL A 486 -13.89 -40.78 28.58
C VAL A 486 -14.42 -42.10 29.15
N ARG A 487 -15.63 -42.07 29.72
CA ARG A 487 -16.34 -43.31 30.10
C ARG A 487 -16.84 -43.99 28.84
N GLY A 488 -16.06 -44.94 28.33
CA GLY A 488 -16.45 -45.84 27.25
C GLY A 488 -17.18 -47.08 27.75
N ASP A 489 -17.87 -47.76 26.83
CA ASP A 489 -18.60 -49.03 27.05
C ASP A 489 -17.64 -50.26 27.15
N ARG A 490 -16.33 -50.02 27.04
CA ARG A 490 -15.26 -51.03 27.18
C ARG A 490 -14.34 -50.66 28.35
N ARG A 491 -13.87 -51.68 29.09
CA ARG A 491 -13.20 -51.66 30.40
C ARG A 491 -11.85 -50.92 30.50
N SER A 492 -11.59 -49.90 29.70
CA SER A 492 -10.43 -49.01 29.82
C SER A 492 -10.88 -47.57 29.59
N ALA A 493 -10.85 -46.75 30.65
CA ALA A 493 -11.07 -45.32 30.52
C ALA A 493 -9.90 -44.72 29.72
N GLU A 494 -10.17 -44.24 28.51
CA GLU A 494 -9.20 -43.48 27.73
C GLU A 494 -9.29 -42.00 28.13
N ALA A 495 -8.14 -41.36 28.33
CA ALA A 495 -8.09 -39.94 28.62
C ALA A 495 -8.28 -39.13 27.32
N GLY A 496 -9.30 -38.27 27.28
CA GLY A 496 -9.58 -37.34 26.19
C GLY A 496 -9.24 -35.90 26.58
N TRP A 497 -9.09 -35.03 25.60
CA TRP A 497 -8.84 -33.60 25.81
C TRP A 497 -10.04 -32.76 25.36
N LEU A 498 -10.42 -31.80 26.21
CA LEU A 498 -11.39 -30.77 25.91
C LEU A 498 -10.70 -29.41 25.92
N LEU A 499 -11.02 -28.57 24.93
CA LEU A 499 -10.62 -27.17 24.88
C LEU A 499 -11.81 -26.29 25.22
N HIS A 500 -11.66 -25.47 26.26
CA HIS A 500 -12.62 -24.44 26.65
C HIS A 500 -12.50 -23.23 25.71
N VAL A 501 -13.62 -22.85 25.11
CA VAL A 501 -13.63 -21.79 24.08
C VAL A 501 -14.67 -20.75 24.43
N VAL A 502 -14.21 -19.51 24.62
CA VAL A 502 -15.07 -18.34 24.74
C VAL A 502 -15.41 -17.81 23.34
N GLY A 503 -16.63 -18.08 22.88
CA GLY A 503 -17.12 -17.68 21.57
C GLY A 503 -17.65 -16.24 21.49
N LYS A 504 -18.09 -15.86 20.28
CA LYS A 504 -18.75 -14.57 20.03
C LYS A 504 -19.96 -14.42 20.96
N SER A 505 -20.06 -13.24 21.60
CA SER A 505 -21.04 -12.86 22.63
C SER A 505 -20.75 -13.40 24.05
N GLY A 506 -19.56 -13.92 24.31
CA GLY A 506 -19.17 -14.39 25.66
C GLY A 506 -19.70 -15.78 26.02
N ARG A 507 -20.29 -16.49 25.05
CA ARG A 507 -20.77 -17.87 25.27
C ARG A 507 -19.61 -18.84 25.27
N THR A 508 -19.52 -19.67 26.30
CA THR A 508 -18.52 -20.72 26.44
C THR A 508 -19.02 -22.03 25.81
N ARG A 509 -18.08 -22.82 25.29
CA ARG A 509 -18.31 -24.20 24.86
C ARG A 509 -17.04 -25.02 25.03
N GLN A 510 -17.17 -26.32 25.15
CA GLN A 510 -16.06 -27.26 25.14
C GLN A 510 -15.98 -27.91 23.76
N VAL A 511 -14.76 -28.06 23.24
CA VAL A 511 -14.48 -28.68 21.94
C VAL A 511 -13.48 -29.82 22.14
N PRO A 512 -13.81 -31.06 21.72
CA PRO A 512 -12.85 -32.16 21.76
C PRO A 512 -11.60 -31.88 20.93
N VAL A 513 -10.43 -32.24 21.45
CA VAL A 513 -9.14 -32.12 20.77
C VAL A 513 -8.48 -33.51 20.68
N PRO A 514 -7.95 -33.91 19.51
CA PRO A 514 -7.18 -35.14 19.40
C PRO A 514 -5.92 -35.12 20.28
N THR A 515 -5.69 -36.21 21.02
CA THR A 515 -4.54 -36.35 21.93
C THR A 515 -3.21 -36.16 21.20
N GLU A 516 -3.07 -36.63 19.96
CA GLU A 516 -1.83 -36.46 19.18
C GLU A 516 -1.47 -34.99 18.97
N LEU A 517 -2.46 -34.10 18.82
CA LEU A 517 -2.20 -32.67 18.64
C LEU A 517 -1.74 -31.99 19.93
N VAL A 518 -2.21 -32.47 21.07
CA VAL A 518 -1.80 -32.01 22.40
C VAL A 518 -0.38 -32.49 22.69
N ASP A 519 -0.06 -33.74 22.38
CA ASP A 519 1.29 -34.30 22.51
C ASP A 519 2.30 -33.57 21.62
N GLU A 520 1.97 -33.34 20.33
CA GLU A 520 2.82 -32.57 19.41
C GLU A 520 3.07 -31.13 19.90
N PHE A 521 2.10 -30.54 20.61
CA PHE A 521 2.27 -29.23 21.22
C PHE A 521 3.17 -29.29 22.46
N GLY A 522 2.99 -30.31 23.31
CA GLY A 522 3.88 -30.58 24.44
C GLY A 522 5.34 -30.76 24.01
N ASP A 523 5.58 -31.46 22.91
CA ASP A 523 6.93 -31.62 22.35
C ASP A 523 7.52 -30.30 21.84
N GLU A 524 6.70 -29.38 21.31
CA GLU A 524 7.19 -28.04 20.98
C GLU A 524 7.50 -27.23 22.24
N LEU A 525 6.66 -27.29 23.28
CA LEU A 525 6.94 -26.62 24.55
C LEU A 525 8.29 -27.07 25.11
N ALA A 526 8.53 -28.39 25.16
CA ALA A 526 9.80 -28.97 25.59
C ALA A 526 10.98 -28.51 24.73
N ARG A 527 10.82 -28.44 23.40
CA ARG A 527 11.85 -27.96 22.46
C ARG A 527 12.31 -26.53 22.75
N HIS A 528 11.45 -25.69 23.35
CA HIS A 528 11.79 -24.30 23.73
C HIS A 528 12.03 -24.12 25.22
N GLY A 529 12.26 -25.21 25.96
CA GLY A 529 12.63 -25.17 27.38
C GLY A 529 11.47 -25.03 28.37
N PHE A 530 10.23 -25.23 27.92
CA PHE A 530 9.05 -25.26 28.80
C PHE A 530 8.73 -26.69 29.24
N ALA A 531 7.89 -26.85 30.27
CA ALA A 531 7.41 -28.16 30.68
C ALA A 531 6.61 -28.81 29.54
N ARG A 532 6.90 -30.09 29.23
CA ARG A 532 6.19 -30.85 28.17
C ARG A 532 4.69 -30.94 28.43
N HIS A 533 4.30 -31.07 29.71
CA HIS A 533 2.90 -31.17 30.08
C HIS A 533 2.18 -29.83 29.89
N VAL A 534 1.17 -29.80 29.02
CA VAL A 534 0.48 -28.56 28.63
C VAL A 534 -0.17 -27.84 29.81
N GLN A 535 -0.69 -28.57 30.81
CA GLN A 535 -1.32 -27.98 32.00
C GLN A 535 -0.34 -27.64 33.13
N ALA A 536 0.98 -27.68 32.89
CA ALA A 536 1.95 -27.23 33.88
C ALA A 536 1.72 -25.75 34.23
N GLU A 537 1.87 -25.38 35.51
CA GLU A 537 1.61 -24.01 35.98
C GLU A 537 2.45 -22.97 35.22
N SER A 538 3.67 -23.33 34.81
CA SER A 538 4.56 -22.48 33.99
C SER A 538 4.00 -22.13 32.62
N ASN A 539 2.97 -22.84 32.15
CA ASN A 539 2.46 -22.76 30.78
C ASN A 539 1.12 -22.00 30.65
N ARG A 540 0.43 -21.63 31.75
CA ARG A 540 -0.97 -21.17 31.74
C ARG A 540 -1.30 -20.05 30.74
N GLU A 541 -0.39 -19.09 30.56
CA GLU A 541 -0.59 -17.96 29.65
C GLU A 541 -0.06 -18.17 28.22
N ILE A 542 0.53 -19.33 27.94
CA ILE A 542 1.10 -19.60 26.61
C ILE A 542 -0.02 -19.94 25.64
N GLU A 543 -0.10 -19.20 24.54
CA GLU A 543 -1.05 -19.51 23.47
C GLU A 543 -0.66 -20.81 22.73
N ILE A 544 -1.64 -21.62 22.35
CA ILE A 544 -1.43 -22.88 21.62
C ILE A 544 -0.66 -22.65 20.30
N LEU A 545 -0.94 -21.51 19.66
CA LEU A 545 -0.29 -21.06 18.44
C LEU A 545 0.80 -20.01 18.70
N ALA A 546 1.42 -19.97 19.88
CA ALA A 546 2.48 -19.02 20.18
C ALA A 546 3.70 -19.17 19.24
N ARG A 547 4.40 -18.05 19.03
CA ARG A 547 5.73 -18.00 18.43
C ARG A 547 6.73 -18.08 19.56
N PHE A 548 7.61 -19.07 19.54
CA PHE A 548 8.63 -19.21 20.56
C PHE A 548 9.87 -18.39 20.15
N THR A 549 9.88 -17.11 20.53
CA THR A 549 10.99 -16.18 20.32
C THR A 549 11.32 -15.46 21.63
N PRO A 550 12.59 -15.19 21.97
CA PRO A 550 12.94 -14.43 23.17
C PRO A 550 12.28 -13.03 23.18
N PRO A 551 11.95 -12.44 24.35
CA PRO A 551 12.14 -12.97 25.71
C PRO A 551 11.00 -13.87 26.23
N ARG A 552 9.88 -13.96 25.52
CA ARG A 552 8.72 -14.82 25.88
C ARG A 552 7.91 -15.20 24.65
N PRO A 553 7.15 -16.31 24.68
CA PRO A 553 6.26 -16.68 23.59
C PRO A 553 5.28 -15.56 23.24
N VAL A 554 4.99 -15.39 21.95
CA VAL A 554 4.09 -14.33 21.44
C VAL A 554 2.94 -14.94 20.64
N ALA A 555 1.71 -14.59 20.99
CA ALA A 555 0.50 -14.97 20.26
C ALA A 555 0.61 -14.79 18.73
N TRP A 556 -0.07 -15.65 17.96
CA TRP A 556 -0.22 -15.42 16.52
C TRP A 556 -1.33 -14.42 16.28
N SER A 557 -1.03 -13.29 15.66
CA SER A 557 -2.10 -12.41 15.19
C SER A 557 -3.00 -13.12 14.17
N ALA A 558 -4.32 -12.94 14.31
CA ALA A 558 -5.30 -13.49 13.37
C ALA A 558 -4.97 -13.17 11.91
N SER A 559 -4.62 -11.92 11.61
CA SER A 559 -4.20 -11.51 10.27
C SER A 559 -2.93 -12.23 9.80
N GLY A 560 -1.95 -12.43 10.69
CA GLY A 560 -0.73 -13.15 10.37
C GLY A 560 -0.98 -14.61 10.02
N LEU A 561 -1.80 -15.29 10.81
CA LEU A 561 -2.17 -16.69 10.56
C LEU A 561 -2.97 -16.82 9.25
N TYR A 562 -3.94 -15.93 9.03
CA TYR A 562 -4.71 -15.89 7.77
C TYR A 562 -3.80 -15.75 6.54
N GLN A 563 -2.84 -14.82 6.56
CA GLN A 563 -1.93 -14.60 5.44
C GLN A 563 -0.96 -15.76 5.23
N ALA A 564 -0.44 -16.35 6.32
CA ALA A 564 0.44 -17.52 6.24
C ALA A 564 -0.30 -18.71 5.58
N MET A 565 -1.53 -18.96 6.01
CA MET A 565 -2.38 -20.01 5.44
C MET A 565 -2.74 -19.74 3.97
N LYS A 566 -3.13 -18.50 3.64
CA LYS A 566 -3.40 -18.10 2.24
C LYS A 566 -2.19 -18.30 1.34
N THR A 567 -1.01 -17.93 1.82
CA THR A 567 0.25 -18.12 1.10
C THR A 567 0.54 -19.60 0.88
N PHE A 568 0.36 -20.42 1.91
CA PHE A 568 0.55 -21.87 1.82
C PHE A 568 -0.42 -22.53 0.85
N LEU A 569 -1.72 -22.23 0.95
CA LEU A 569 -2.74 -22.79 0.06
C LEU A 569 -2.54 -22.35 -1.40
N ALA A 570 -2.05 -21.13 -1.63
CA ALA A 570 -1.68 -20.69 -2.97
C ALA A 570 -0.50 -21.49 -3.54
N LYS A 571 0.52 -21.78 -2.73
CA LYS A 571 1.65 -22.64 -3.13
C LYS A 571 1.22 -24.08 -3.37
N ALA A 572 0.36 -24.62 -2.49
CA ALA A 572 -0.20 -25.97 -2.67
C ALA A 572 -1.00 -26.08 -3.99
N ALA A 573 -1.57 -24.97 -4.49
CA ALA A 573 -2.26 -24.95 -5.78
C ALA A 573 -1.32 -24.93 -7.00
N GLU A 574 -0.01 -24.70 -6.84
CA GLU A 574 0.96 -24.69 -7.96
C GLU A 574 1.22 -26.09 -8.51
N GLY A 575 1.04 -27.14 -7.70
CA GLY A 575 1.17 -28.54 -8.11
C GLY A 575 -0.14 -29.21 -8.54
N LEU A 576 -1.23 -28.43 -8.71
CA LEU A 576 -2.56 -28.93 -9.06
C LEU A 576 -3.05 -28.26 -10.35
N GLU A 577 -3.95 -28.93 -11.06
CA GLU A 577 -4.57 -28.41 -12.28
C GLU A 577 -6.09 -28.28 -12.15
N GLY A 578 -6.69 -27.50 -13.06
CA GLY A 578 -8.13 -27.37 -13.19
C GLY A 578 -8.85 -26.87 -11.93
N ARG A 579 -9.96 -27.54 -11.60
CA ARG A 579 -10.87 -27.12 -10.52
C ARG A 579 -10.25 -27.18 -9.13
N ASP A 580 -9.31 -28.10 -8.89
CA ASP A 580 -8.69 -28.28 -7.57
C ASP A 580 -7.73 -27.13 -7.24
N ALA A 581 -6.91 -26.73 -8.21
CA ALA A 581 -6.04 -25.57 -8.07
C ALA A 581 -6.85 -24.30 -7.73
N ASP A 582 -7.99 -24.10 -8.40
CA ASP A 582 -8.88 -22.97 -8.15
C ASP A 582 -9.56 -23.02 -6.78
N ARG A 583 -9.94 -24.21 -6.30
CA ARG A 583 -10.47 -24.39 -4.93
C ARG A 583 -9.42 -24.02 -3.89
N PHE A 584 -8.18 -24.47 -4.05
CA PHE A 584 -7.09 -24.15 -3.12
C PHE A 584 -6.78 -22.64 -3.11
N ARG A 585 -6.74 -22.00 -4.28
CA ARG A 585 -6.56 -20.53 -4.39
C ARG A 585 -7.70 -19.75 -3.72
N LYS A 586 -8.94 -20.28 -3.71
CA LYS A 586 -10.10 -19.66 -3.06
C LYS A 586 -10.25 -20.02 -1.58
N ALA A 587 -9.62 -21.11 -1.13
CA ALA A 587 -9.72 -21.59 0.23
C ALA A 587 -9.25 -20.56 1.26
N SER A 588 -9.89 -20.58 2.44
CA SER A 588 -9.67 -19.66 3.54
C SER A 588 -9.79 -20.39 4.87
N VAL A 589 -9.46 -19.73 5.99
CA VAL A 589 -9.65 -20.29 7.34
C VAL A 589 -11.09 -20.74 7.57
N HIS A 590 -12.05 -19.98 7.06
CA HIS A 590 -13.47 -20.34 7.18
C HIS A 590 -13.84 -21.56 6.33
N TRP A 591 -13.14 -21.80 5.20
CA TRP A 591 -13.31 -23.05 4.46
C TRP A 591 -12.86 -24.24 5.29
N ILE A 592 -11.72 -24.16 5.96
CA ILE A 592 -11.23 -25.28 6.80
C ILE A 592 -12.23 -25.62 7.90
N ARG A 593 -12.83 -24.61 8.54
CA ARG A 593 -13.92 -24.81 9.48
C ARG A 593 -15.14 -25.50 8.85
N HIS A 594 -15.52 -25.09 7.64
CA HIS A 594 -16.62 -25.75 6.92
C HIS A 594 -16.25 -27.19 6.54
N THR A 595 -15.00 -27.44 6.14
CA THR A 595 -14.47 -28.77 5.84
C THR A 595 -14.52 -29.65 7.08
N HIS A 596 -14.08 -29.17 8.26
CA HIS A 596 -14.22 -29.89 9.52
C HIS A 596 -15.67 -30.32 9.78
N GLY A 597 -16.61 -29.36 9.71
CA GLY A 597 -18.02 -29.64 9.96
C GLY A 597 -18.60 -30.67 8.98
N SER A 598 -18.29 -30.53 7.70
CA SER A 598 -18.74 -31.47 6.67
C SER A 598 -18.13 -32.86 6.82
N HIS A 599 -16.81 -32.96 7.02
CA HIS A 599 -16.12 -34.24 7.17
C HIS A 599 -16.57 -34.99 8.41
N ALA A 600 -16.76 -34.28 9.53
CA ALA A 600 -17.20 -34.90 10.76
C ALA A 600 -18.67 -35.36 10.70
N LEU A 601 -19.55 -34.65 9.98
CA LEU A 601 -20.92 -35.12 9.73
C LEU A 601 -20.99 -36.27 8.71
N GLN A 602 -20.06 -36.33 7.76
CA GLN A 602 -20.02 -37.42 6.78
C GLN A 602 -19.43 -38.70 7.38
N GLY A 603 -18.49 -38.57 8.33
CA GLY A 603 -17.63 -39.66 8.75
C GLY A 603 -16.57 -39.96 7.69
N ARG A 604 -15.40 -40.40 8.14
CA ARG A 604 -14.34 -40.93 7.26
C ARG A 604 -14.48 -42.46 7.25
N GLU A 605 -14.00 -43.12 6.20
CA GLU A 605 -14.01 -44.59 6.15
C GLU A 605 -13.39 -45.18 7.44
N GLY A 606 -14.14 -46.08 8.11
CA GLY A 606 -13.76 -46.64 9.42
C GLY A 606 -14.14 -45.83 10.66
N HIS A 607 -14.77 -44.65 10.51
CA HIS A 607 -15.20 -43.80 11.63
C HIS A 607 -16.69 -43.43 11.52
N SER A 608 -17.40 -43.56 12.64
CA SER A 608 -18.81 -43.16 12.71
C SER A 608 -18.99 -41.66 12.51
N PRO A 609 -20.00 -41.22 11.74
CA PRO A 609 -20.40 -39.83 11.66
C PRO A 609 -20.69 -39.21 13.03
N VAL A 610 -20.30 -37.96 13.22
CA VAL A 610 -20.62 -37.19 14.43
C VAL A 610 -22.07 -36.74 14.38
N PRO A 611 -22.89 -36.96 15.42
CA PRO A 611 -24.27 -36.49 15.44
C PRO A 611 -24.39 -34.97 15.24
N LEU A 612 -25.42 -34.54 14.50
CA LEU A 612 -25.62 -33.14 14.12
C LEU A 612 -25.64 -32.17 15.30
N GLN A 613 -26.27 -32.56 16.41
CA GLN A 613 -26.36 -31.76 17.63
C GLN A 613 -24.99 -31.58 18.31
N VAL A 614 -24.18 -32.63 18.33
CA VAL A 614 -22.80 -32.57 18.86
C VAL A 614 -21.97 -31.62 17.99
N MET A 615 -22.09 -31.73 16.66
CA MET A 615 -21.39 -30.84 15.74
C MET A 615 -21.85 -29.38 15.86
N GLN A 616 -23.15 -29.14 16.03
CA GLN A 616 -23.69 -27.80 16.28
C GLN A 616 -23.07 -27.17 17.54
N ASN A 617 -22.98 -27.96 18.62
CA ASN A 617 -22.40 -27.52 19.89
C ASN A 617 -20.91 -27.23 19.75
N ASN A 618 -20.14 -28.15 19.13
CA ASN A 618 -18.70 -27.97 18.90
C ASN A 618 -18.40 -26.71 18.06
N LEU A 619 -19.21 -26.47 17.02
CA LEU A 619 -19.10 -25.27 16.21
C LEU A 619 -19.67 -24.02 16.90
N GLY A 620 -20.51 -24.14 17.92
CA GLY A 620 -21.14 -22.99 18.58
C GLY A 620 -22.15 -22.26 17.68
N HIS A 621 -22.93 -23.01 16.89
CA HIS A 621 -24.00 -22.45 16.05
C HIS A 621 -25.30 -22.30 16.83
N VAL A 622 -25.90 -21.11 16.76
CA VAL A 622 -27.17 -20.80 17.45
C VAL A 622 -28.36 -21.53 16.81
N SER A 623 -28.32 -21.73 15.50
CA SER A 623 -29.38 -22.36 14.73
C SER A 623 -28.87 -23.63 14.07
N ILE A 624 -29.64 -24.71 14.21
CA ILE A 624 -29.43 -26.00 13.53
C ILE A 624 -29.35 -25.79 12.01
N GLY A 625 -30.14 -24.88 11.45
CA GLY A 625 -30.12 -24.59 10.01
C GLY A 625 -28.77 -24.06 9.49
N THR A 626 -27.93 -23.49 10.36
CA THR A 626 -26.54 -23.14 10.00
C THR A 626 -25.66 -24.39 9.88
N THR A 627 -25.95 -25.41 10.67
CA THR A 627 -25.23 -26.70 10.66
C THR A 627 -25.78 -27.64 9.59
N SER A 628 -27.09 -27.59 9.28
CA SER A 628 -27.70 -28.37 8.21
C SER A 628 -27.14 -28.03 6.82
N GLN A 629 -26.58 -26.82 6.63
CA GLN A 629 -25.87 -26.43 5.40
C GLN A 629 -24.59 -27.25 5.14
N TYR A 630 -24.10 -28.02 6.12
CA TYR A 630 -22.95 -28.91 5.97
C TYR A 630 -23.31 -30.31 5.48
N PHE A 631 -24.60 -30.66 5.36
CA PHE A 631 -25.00 -31.84 4.60
C PHE A 631 -24.72 -31.57 3.12
N ILE A 632 -23.51 -31.89 2.69
CA ILE A 632 -23.09 -31.81 1.29
C ILE A 632 -23.67 -32.96 0.48
N THR A 633 -24.14 -34.01 1.15
CA THR A 633 -24.54 -35.23 0.50
C THR A 633 -26.00 -35.28 0.06
N GLU A 634 -26.82 -34.23 0.18
CA GLU A 634 -28.21 -34.36 -0.30
C GLU A 634 -28.29 -34.62 -1.81
N CYS A 635 -27.31 -34.20 -2.64
CA CYS A 635 -27.29 -34.55 -4.07
C CYS A 635 -26.73 -35.95 -4.34
N ASP A 636 -25.58 -36.32 -3.78
CA ASP A 636 -24.96 -37.63 -4.01
C ASP A 636 -25.74 -38.75 -3.32
N GLU A 637 -26.29 -38.52 -2.12
CA GLU A 637 -27.26 -39.43 -1.48
C GLU A 637 -28.59 -39.43 -2.22
N ARG A 638 -29.07 -38.33 -2.83
CA ARG A 638 -30.26 -38.39 -3.71
C ARG A 638 -30.00 -39.19 -4.97
N ILE A 639 -28.80 -39.10 -5.55
CA ILE A 639 -28.42 -39.86 -6.74
C ILE A 639 -28.19 -41.33 -6.38
N GLN A 640 -27.56 -41.64 -5.24
CA GLN A 640 -27.39 -43.01 -4.74
C GLN A 640 -28.70 -43.62 -4.25
N ALA A 641 -29.51 -42.90 -3.48
CA ALA A 641 -30.83 -43.36 -3.05
C ALA A 641 -31.80 -43.45 -4.22
N GLY A 642 -31.74 -42.52 -5.18
CA GLY A 642 -32.45 -42.61 -6.45
C GLY A 642 -31.98 -43.82 -7.26
N GLY A 643 -30.68 -44.03 -7.40
CA GLY A 643 -30.10 -45.20 -8.08
C GLY A 643 -30.47 -46.53 -7.40
N SER A 644 -30.52 -46.56 -6.07
CA SER A 644 -30.99 -47.70 -5.28
C SER A 644 -32.51 -47.88 -5.32
N PHE A 645 -33.27 -46.83 -5.63
CA PHE A 645 -34.73 -46.86 -5.79
C PHE A 645 -35.14 -47.27 -7.21
N TRP A 646 -34.34 -46.90 -8.23
CA TRP A 646 -34.54 -47.27 -9.63
C TRP A 646 -33.81 -48.56 -10.04
N GLY A 647 -32.90 -49.06 -9.20
CA GLY A 647 -32.24 -50.35 -9.38
C GLY A 647 -33.13 -51.48 -8.93
N ASN A 648 -33.92 -52.04 -9.85
CA ASN A 648 -34.39 -53.41 -9.74
C ASN A 648 -33.28 -54.35 -10.26
N GLU A 649 -32.88 -55.27 -9.37
CA GLU A 649 -32.05 -56.48 -9.57
C GLU A 649 -30.58 -56.31 -10.00
#